data_AF-A0A934FUZ7-F1
#
_entry.id   AF-A0A934FUZ7-F1
#
_cell.length_a   1.000
_cell.length_b   1.000
_cell.length_c   1.000
_cell.angle_alpha   90.00
_cell.angle_beta   90.00
_cell.angle_gamma   90.00
#
_symmetry.space_group_name_H-M   'P 1'
#
loop_
_entity.id
_entity.type
_entity.pdbx_description
1 polymer ?
#
loop_
_entity_poly.entity_id
_entity_poly.type
_entity_poly.pdbx_seq_one_letter_code
_entity_poly.pdbx_strand_id
1 'polypeptide(L)'
;MRPLSLAAVLLVIAPEAGHAQDRIAWVVPVVANDEASAPAFLAGVAAACAVGGRPMVFAVDPATPWRPELLDFFARWGPSRLVVVGDLQAPPDPFRANVVAVTAGSPESTACAIAAQAWTASPRAVLADQDDRDAAFAAAVLAARLRIPWLPCGRGAVGDAVRAQLAAFGTRRVFAVGPGAPAKLDGVRVEHLADALDVARTLHREGQRIAYLAATNPHDASAPHAAQLSLAAVLLAAGREGALVPTPHDVLWKVATPTQDDVTEAPPGAHASRGAWRRGALDVGGASRVFLTGIDPADGRAWCQLDRDGDGRFDGQDEGPWRSGAVIALASRRVALDLDVDEHARGRSLALTAPVADELVAAIGRIRNAVSPRPATLCLVGWPDTLPMAIVGDAQSIDCDLVSDLPLAQCDDDPFADFAYARFVAEDVAAGTLLACRGFAIDELRDPSWAKRFATAEWETVNQDLLRRAGFEFAGHHDGGAPLAAGSPATSVALLSHGSHAMWTVMGKTYTWDSTTLLAPCFVESSGCSTAALDIDQKRRSVVTRLFRNGAVAFAGNARRGTAQQELFRSETLNGWLAGRTLGEAHRDAINKTLVAVLERGETNSGVQRYQLHAAACYGDPGLALGGADASDREAARVTASGLRATVHGPKRYDRSEYPPNPEWGCAAKRLFTWHAPGLGVESAWFPPEKRNQDALVFTAEHRTRRRVRGVEAIDDPDGPLHFTGKCFVDEHDDGTRSVFWRVRLIDFDMNSGEVRAQRDRAAFRLIVE
;
A
#
# COMPACT_ATOMS: atom_id res chain seq x y z
N MET A 1 -58.40 29.23 30.69
CA MET A 1 -57.17 28.94 29.94
C MET A 1 -56.45 27.79 30.64
N ARG A 2 -56.34 26.62 30.00
CA ARG A 2 -55.75 25.39 30.57
C ARG A 2 -54.25 25.31 30.22
N PRO A 3 -53.40 24.69 31.06
CA PRO A 3 -52.00 24.45 30.72
C PRO A 3 -51.87 23.20 29.83
N LEU A 4 -51.03 23.30 28.80
CA LEU A 4 -50.62 22.19 27.93
C LEU A 4 -49.48 21.42 28.62
N SER A 5 -49.70 20.16 28.95
CA SER A 5 -48.64 19.23 29.36
C SER A 5 -47.92 18.70 28.12
N LEU A 6 -46.62 18.97 28.00
CA LEU A 6 -45.74 18.28 27.07
C LEU A 6 -45.54 16.84 27.56
N ALA A 7 -46.13 15.87 26.87
CA ALA A 7 -45.74 14.47 27.00
C ALA A 7 -44.49 14.23 26.14
N ALA A 8 -43.37 13.94 26.79
CA ALA A 8 -42.15 13.48 26.13
C ALA A 8 -42.40 12.05 25.61
N VAL A 9 -42.43 11.91 24.28
CA VAL A 9 -42.37 10.60 23.62
C VAL A 9 -40.92 10.13 23.68
N LEU A 10 -40.60 9.27 24.65
CA LEU A 10 -39.39 8.47 24.63
C LEU A 10 -39.58 7.37 23.58
N LEU A 11 -39.09 7.60 22.36
CA LEU A 11 -38.96 6.55 21.35
C LEU A 11 -37.71 5.73 21.71
N VAL A 12 -37.88 4.65 22.48
CA VAL A 12 -36.85 3.64 22.64
C VAL A 12 -36.83 2.83 21.34
N ILE A 13 -35.94 3.19 20.42
CA ILE A 13 -35.57 2.32 19.30
C ILE A 13 -34.78 1.17 19.92
N ALA A 14 -35.45 0.06 20.21
CA ALA A 14 -34.75 -1.20 20.40
C ALA A 14 -33.99 -1.49 19.08
N PRO A 15 -32.70 -1.83 19.11
CA PRO A 15 -32.02 -2.29 17.91
C PRO A 15 -32.82 -3.48 17.39
N GLU A 16 -33.33 -3.39 16.17
CA GLU A 16 -33.86 -4.56 15.48
C GLU A 16 -32.78 -5.63 15.58
N ALA A 17 -33.13 -6.79 16.15
CA ALA A 17 -32.29 -7.97 16.07
C ALA A 17 -32.26 -8.37 14.59
N GLY A 18 -31.43 -7.68 13.82
CA GLY A 18 -31.21 -7.94 12.40
C GLY A 18 -30.85 -9.40 12.29
N HIS A 19 -31.58 -10.13 11.44
CA HIS A 19 -31.23 -11.49 11.10
C HIS A 19 -29.73 -11.53 10.80
N ALA A 20 -28.97 -12.23 11.66
CA ALA A 20 -27.54 -12.37 11.48
C ALA A 20 -27.34 -12.93 10.06
N GLN A 21 -26.75 -12.13 9.17
CA GLN A 21 -26.45 -12.60 7.83
C GLN A 21 -25.61 -13.87 7.94
N ASP A 22 -25.97 -14.89 7.16
CA ASP A 22 -25.20 -16.13 7.12
C ASP A 22 -23.75 -15.82 6.74
N ARG A 23 -22.83 -16.06 7.68
CA ARG A 23 -21.39 -15.89 7.48
C ARG A 23 -20.85 -17.13 6.77
N ILE A 24 -20.69 -17.02 5.46
CA ILE A 24 -20.19 -18.11 4.61
C ILE A 24 -18.73 -17.84 4.25
N ALA A 25 -17.86 -18.80 4.52
CA ALA A 25 -16.46 -18.80 4.08
C ALA A 25 -16.20 -19.91 3.05
N TRP A 26 -15.35 -19.62 2.08
CA TRP A 26 -14.91 -20.57 1.05
C TRP A 26 -13.43 -20.87 1.21
N VAL A 27 -13.07 -22.14 1.33
CA VAL A 27 -11.68 -22.59 1.42
C VAL A 27 -11.34 -23.32 0.14
N VAL A 28 -10.38 -22.77 -0.61
CA VAL A 28 -10.06 -23.22 -1.96
C VAL A 28 -8.58 -23.58 -2.04
N PRO A 29 -8.22 -24.81 -2.45
CA PRO A 29 -6.83 -25.21 -2.62
C PRO A 29 -6.21 -24.41 -3.78
N VAL A 30 -5.08 -23.76 -3.50
CA VAL A 30 -4.26 -23.09 -4.50
C VAL A 30 -2.83 -23.57 -4.33
N VAL A 31 -2.29 -24.18 -5.38
CA VAL A 31 -0.94 -24.74 -5.37
C VAL A 31 0.01 -23.72 -5.99
N ALA A 32 1.06 -23.36 -5.25
CA ALA A 32 2.09 -22.46 -5.77
C ALA A 32 2.69 -23.05 -7.06
N ASN A 33 2.90 -22.22 -8.08
CA ASN A 33 3.37 -22.63 -9.42
C ASN A 33 2.41 -23.52 -10.24
N ASP A 34 1.16 -23.73 -9.82
CA ASP A 34 0.15 -24.43 -10.61
C ASP A 34 -1.04 -23.52 -10.97
N GLU A 35 -1.05 -23.08 -12.22
CA GLU A 35 -2.10 -22.23 -12.76
C GLU A 35 -3.47 -22.92 -12.82
N ALA A 36 -3.52 -24.26 -12.87
CA ALA A 36 -4.76 -25.01 -12.98
C ALA A 36 -5.65 -24.91 -11.72
N SER A 37 -5.08 -24.43 -10.60
CA SER A 37 -5.83 -24.20 -9.35
C SER A 37 -6.59 -22.87 -9.31
N ALA A 38 -6.24 -21.90 -10.18
CA ALA A 38 -6.86 -20.56 -10.18
C ALA A 38 -8.37 -20.55 -10.53
N PRO A 39 -8.88 -21.32 -11.52
CA PRO A 39 -10.29 -21.26 -11.90
C PRO A 39 -11.28 -21.54 -10.75
N ALA A 40 -10.96 -22.48 -9.86
CA ALA A 40 -11.79 -22.77 -8.69
C ALA A 40 -11.84 -21.56 -7.73
N PHE A 41 -10.71 -20.89 -7.54
CA PHE A 41 -10.64 -19.69 -6.70
C PHE A 41 -11.48 -18.55 -7.31
N LEU A 42 -11.33 -18.30 -8.62
CA LEU A 42 -12.09 -17.26 -9.35
C LEU A 42 -13.61 -17.49 -9.30
N ALA A 43 -14.05 -18.73 -9.49
CA ALA A 43 -15.45 -19.12 -9.32
C ALA A 43 -15.92 -18.89 -7.87
N GLY A 44 -15.08 -19.21 -6.89
CA GLY A 44 -15.33 -18.98 -5.47
C GLY A 44 -15.54 -17.50 -5.14
N VAL A 45 -14.76 -16.60 -5.73
CA VAL A 45 -14.92 -15.13 -5.53
C VAL A 45 -16.29 -14.66 -5.99
N ALA A 46 -16.73 -15.07 -7.19
CA ALA A 46 -18.05 -14.72 -7.70
C ALA A 46 -19.17 -15.31 -6.83
N ALA A 47 -19.06 -16.58 -6.45
CA ALA A 47 -20.03 -17.27 -5.62
C ALA A 47 -20.17 -16.63 -4.23
N ALA A 48 -19.05 -16.31 -3.60
CA ALA A 48 -19.01 -15.66 -2.28
C ALA A 48 -19.69 -14.28 -2.30
N CYS A 49 -19.42 -13.45 -3.33
CA CYS A 49 -20.10 -12.16 -3.50
C CYS A 49 -21.62 -12.30 -3.70
N ALA A 50 -22.08 -13.37 -4.35
CA ALA A 50 -23.50 -13.59 -4.58
C ALA A 50 -24.26 -14.01 -3.32
N VAL A 51 -23.67 -14.85 -2.46
CA VAL A 51 -24.34 -15.38 -1.25
C VAL A 51 -24.12 -14.54 0.00
N GLY A 52 -22.94 -13.94 0.17
CA GLY A 52 -22.55 -13.24 1.39
C GLY A 52 -22.34 -11.73 1.22
N GLY A 53 -22.44 -11.20 0.00
CA GLY A 53 -22.20 -9.79 -0.30
C GLY A 53 -20.73 -9.34 -0.25
N ARG A 54 -19.85 -10.14 0.35
CA ARG A 54 -18.39 -9.96 0.40
C ARG A 54 -17.68 -11.24 -0.02
N PRO A 55 -16.53 -11.17 -0.71
CA PRO A 55 -15.84 -12.37 -1.16
C PRO A 55 -14.97 -12.96 -0.03
N MET A 56 -15.58 -13.74 0.86
CA MET A 56 -14.87 -14.45 1.92
C MET A 56 -14.27 -15.76 1.37
N VAL A 57 -13.18 -15.64 0.61
CA VAL A 57 -12.51 -16.76 -0.07
C VAL A 57 -11.05 -16.83 0.37
N PHE A 58 -10.65 -17.99 0.87
CA PHE A 58 -9.33 -18.26 1.43
C PHE A 58 -8.62 -19.27 0.53
N ALA A 59 -7.54 -18.83 -0.10
CA ALA A 59 -6.60 -19.75 -0.74
C ALA A 59 -5.87 -20.52 0.36
N VAL A 60 -5.69 -21.82 0.17
CA VAL A 60 -4.94 -22.65 1.11
C VAL A 60 -3.99 -23.58 0.39
N ASP A 61 -2.86 -23.86 1.03
CA ASP A 61 -1.98 -24.95 0.62
C ASP A 61 -2.66 -26.27 0.96
N PRO A 62 -2.93 -27.17 0.00
CA PRO A 62 -3.60 -28.44 0.26
C PRO A 62 -2.82 -29.35 1.22
N ALA A 63 -1.49 -29.18 1.36
CA ALA A 63 -0.70 -29.93 2.33
C ALA A 63 -0.87 -29.42 3.76
N THR A 64 -1.23 -28.14 3.94
CA THR A 64 -1.40 -27.50 5.26
C THR A 64 -2.61 -26.54 5.29
N PRO A 65 -3.85 -27.02 5.03
CA PRO A 65 -4.97 -26.12 4.78
C PRO A 65 -5.46 -25.36 6.01
N TRP A 66 -5.16 -25.87 7.21
CA TRP A 66 -5.66 -25.34 8.49
C TRP A 66 -4.55 -24.70 9.32
N ARG A 67 -3.87 -23.71 8.75
CA ARG A 67 -2.80 -22.99 9.44
C ARG A 67 -3.35 -22.25 10.68
N PRO A 68 -2.55 -22.10 11.77
CA PRO A 68 -3.00 -21.47 13.01
C PRO A 68 -3.66 -20.09 12.82
N GLU A 69 -3.12 -19.27 11.91
CA GLU A 69 -3.60 -17.93 11.61
C GLU A 69 -4.99 -17.90 10.94
N LEU A 70 -5.32 -18.92 10.14
CA LEU A 70 -6.63 -19.07 9.52
C LEU A 70 -7.66 -19.57 10.55
N LEU A 71 -7.24 -20.49 11.41
CA LEU A 71 -8.09 -21.00 12.50
C LEU A 71 -8.41 -19.91 13.52
N ASP A 72 -7.43 -19.06 13.88
CA ASP A 72 -7.67 -17.89 14.73
C ASP A 72 -8.67 -16.92 14.09
N PHE A 73 -8.54 -16.66 12.78
CA PHE A 73 -9.53 -15.85 12.06
C PHE A 73 -10.93 -16.47 12.14
N PHE A 74 -11.10 -17.76 11.85
CA PHE A 74 -12.42 -18.41 11.92
C PHE A 74 -12.97 -18.48 13.34
N ALA A 75 -12.12 -18.63 14.35
CA ALA A 75 -12.55 -18.59 15.74
C ALA A 75 -13.13 -17.23 16.13
N ARG A 76 -12.55 -16.13 15.62
CA ARG A 76 -13.02 -14.76 15.88
C ARG A 76 -14.22 -14.37 15.03
N TRP A 77 -14.17 -14.65 13.73
CA TRP A 77 -15.21 -14.28 12.78
C TRP A 77 -16.46 -15.17 12.89
N GLY A 78 -16.28 -16.44 13.24
CA GLY A 78 -17.37 -17.39 13.49
C GLY A 78 -18.26 -17.63 12.26
N PRO A 79 -17.75 -18.26 11.18
CA PRO A 79 -18.59 -18.63 10.04
C PRO A 79 -19.72 -19.57 10.47
N SER A 80 -20.94 -19.34 9.97
CA SER A 80 -22.06 -20.29 10.13
C SER A 80 -21.92 -21.47 9.16
N ARG A 81 -21.30 -21.24 8.00
CA ARG A 81 -21.05 -22.26 6.97
C ARG A 81 -19.64 -22.12 6.39
N LEU A 82 -18.98 -23.26 6.22
CA LEU A 82 -17.69 -23.37 5.55
C LEU A 82 -17.85 -24.24 4.32
N VAL A 83 -17.58 -23.69 3.13
CA VAL A 83 -17.54 -24.44 1.88
C VAL A 83 -16.09 -24.81 1.58
N VAL A 84 -15.80 -26.11 1.55
CA VAL A 84 -14.47 -26.65 1.31
C VAL A 84 -14.42 -27.22 -0.10
N VAL A 85 -13.57 -26.65 -0.95
CA VAL A 85 -13.44 -27.05 -2.36
C VAL A 85 -12.35 -28.10 -2.50
N GLY A 86 -12.60 -29.14 -3.29
CA GLY A 86 -11.66 -30.22 -3.54
C GLY A 86 -11.53 -31.20 -2.37
N ASP A 87 -10.49 -32.04 -2.45
CA ASP A 87 -10.21 -33.08 -1.46
C ASP A 87 -9.21 -32.55 -0.42
N LEU A 88 -9.70 -31.68 0.47
CA LEU A 88 -8.92 -31.14 1.58
C LEU A 88 -9.18 -31.94 2.86
N GLN A 89 -8.16 -32.03 3.72
CA GLN A 89 -8.33 -32.56 5.08
C GLN A 89 -9.49 -31.84 5.79
N ALA A 90 -10.30 -32.55 6.57
CA ALA A 90 -11.33 -31.94 7.39
C ALA A 90 -10.72 -30.91 8.38
N PRO A 91 -11.42 -29.81 8.69
CA PRO A 91 -10.96 -28.86 9.71
C PRO A 91 -10.86 -29.54 11.08
N PRO A 92 -9.94 -29.07 11.96
CA PRO A 92 -9.73 -29.69 13.26
C PRO A 92 -10.95 -29.51 14.17
N ASP A 93 -11.28 -30.57 14.92
CA ASP A 93 -12.36 -30.54 15.90
C ASP A 93 -11.95 -29.83 17.21
N PRO A 94 -12.88 -29.11 17.88
CA PRO A 94 -14.24 -28.81 17.43
C PRO A 94 -14.27 -27.60 16.46
N PHE A 95 -14.80 -27.79 15.25
CA PHE A 95 -15.09 -26.69 14.32
C PHE A 95 -16.59 -26.36 14.34
N ARG A 96 -16.94 -25.10 14.61
CA ARG A 96 -18.36 -24.72 14.88
C ARG A 96 -19.23 -24.59 13.63
N ALA A 97 -18.64 -24.35 12.46
CA ALA A 97 -19.38 -24.08 11.23
C ALA A 97 -19.91 -25.38 10.60
N ASN A 98 -21.04 -25.28 9.89
CA ASN A 98 -21.49 -26.37 9.02
C ASN A 98 -20.55 -26.49 7.81
N VAL A 99 -19.85 -27.63 7.68
CA VAL A 99 -18.89 -27.87 6.60
C VAL A 99 -19.57 -28.55 5.41
N VAL A 100 -19.49 -27.92 4.24
CA VAL A 100 -20.00 -28.47 2.97
C VAL A 100 -18.82 -28.67 2.02
N ALA A 101 -18.61 -29.91 1.59
CA ALA A 101 -17.58 -30.24 0.60
C ALA A 101 -18.12 -30.06 -0.83
N VAL A 102 -17.30 -29.49 -1.71
CA VAL A 102 -17.55 -29.37 -3.15
C VAL A 102 -16.42 -30.08 -3.89
N THR A 103 -16.70 -31.26 -4.43
CA THR A 103 -15.73 -32.08 -5.16
C THR A 103 -16.18 -32.31 -6.60
N ALA A 104 -15.24 -32.27 -7.54
CA ALA A 104 -15.47 -32.58 -8.95
C ALA A 104 -14.19 -33.07 -9.64
N GLY A 105 -14.32 -33.63 -10.84
CA GLY A 105 -13.23 -34.34 -11.54
C GLY A 105 -12.35 -33.47 -12.44
N SER A 106 -12.64 -32.18 -12.60
CA SER A 106 -11.89 -31.25 -13.45
C SER A 106 -12.05 -29.80 -12.98
N PRO A 107 -11.14 -28.87 -13.35
CA PRO A 107 -11.29 -27.45 -13.02
C PRO A 107 -12.64 -26.86 -13.48
N GLU A 108 -13.09 -27.20 -14.69
CA GLU A 108 -14.40 -26.76 -15.21
C GLU A 108 -15.59 -27.27 -14.37
N SER A 109 -15.58 -28.57 -14.04
CA SER A 109 -16.66 -29.17 -13.25
C SER A 109 -16.65 -28.67 -11.81
N THR A 110 -15.47 -28.39 -11.24
CA THR A 110 -15.33 -27.75 -9.92
C THR A 110 -15.91 -26.35 -9.93
N ALA A 111 -15.60 -25.52 -10.94
CA ALA A 111 -16.17 -24.18 -11.08
C ALA A 111 -17.70 -24.22 -11.24
N CYS A 112 -18.24 -25.16 -12.02
CA CYS A 112 -19.69 -25.36 -12.15
C CYS A 112 -20.32 -25.77 -10.82
N ALA A 113 -19.68 -26.69 -10.07
CA ALA A 113 -20.18 -27.14 -8.77
C ALA A 113 -20.16 -26.02 -7.73
N ILE A 114 -19.13 -25.16 -7.73
CA ILE A 114 -19.07 -23.93 -6.92
C ILE A 114 -20.22 -23.00 -7.29
N ALA A 115 -20.45 -22.74 -8.58
CA ALA A 115 -21.55 -21.88 -9.01
C ALA A 115 -22.92 -22.46 -8.59
N ALA A 116 -23.13 -23.77 -8.69
CA ALA A 116 -24.37 -24.41 -8.27
C ALA A 116 -24.69 -24.27 -6.77
N GLN A 117 -23.70 -23.96 -5.92
CA GLN A 117 -23.94 -23.65 -4.50
C GLN A 117 -24.52 -22.24 -4.28
N ALA A 118 -24.29 -21.32 -5.22
CA ALA A 118 -24.67 -19.91 -5.10
C ALA A 118 -25.88 -19.54 -5.96
N TRP A 119 -26.12 -20.24 -7.08
CA TRP A 119 -27.24 -19.96 -7.98
C TRP A 119 -28.03 -21.22 -8.30
N THR A 120 -29.36 -21.10 -8.27
CA THR A 120 -30.29 -22.09 -8.86
C THR A 120 -30.75 -21.68 -10.26
N ALA A 121 -30.75 -20.37 -10.54
CA ALA A 121 -30.99 -19.80 -11.86
C ALA A 121 -30.17 -18.51 -12.01
N SER A 122 -29.70 -18.24 -13.23
CA SER A 122 -29.07 -16.97 -13.57
C SER A 122 -29.25 -16.69 -15.07
N PRO A 123 -29.95 -15.61 -15.46
CA PRO A 123 -30.14 -15.28 -16.88
C PRO A 123 -28.85 -14.76 -17.54
N ARG A 124 -27.81 -14.51 -16.74
CA ARG A 124 -26.53 -13.93 -17.15
C ARG A 124 -25.38 -14.76 -16.59
N ALA A 125 -24.28 -14.86 -17.33
CA ALA A 125 -23.02 -15.42 -16.83
C ALA A 125 -21.82 -14.71 -17.45
N VAL A 126 -20.63 -14.94 -16.89
CA VAL A 126 -19.35 -14.52 -17.47
C VAL A 126 -18.54 -15.76 -17.83
N LEU A 127 -17.96 -15.76 -19.02
CA LEU A 127 -17.01 -16.77 -19.50
C LEU A 127 -15.68 -16.12 -19.81
N ALA A 128 -14.59 -16.81 -19.48
CA ALA A 128 -13.24 -16.46 -19.89
C ALA A 128 -12.41 -17.72 -20.08
N ASP A 129 -11.43 -17.63 -20.98
CA ASP A 129 -10.46 -18.70 -21.16
C ASP A 129 -9.64 -18.85 -19.88
N GLN A 130 -9.59 -20.06 -19.33
CA GLN A 130 -8.83 -20.32 -18.10
C GLN A 130 -7.31 -20.22 -18.31
N ASP A 131 -6.85 -20.37 -19.56
CA ASP A 131 -5.44 -20.24 -19.93
C ASP A 131 -5.04 -18.75 -20.14
N ASP A 132 -6.01 -17.84 -20.28
CA ASP A 132 -5.79 -16.39 -20.38
C ASP A 132 -6.03 -15.74 -19.01
N ARG A 133 -4.99 -15.74 -18.16
CA ARG A 133 -5.10 -15.28 -16.77
C ARG A 133 -5.58 -13.83 -16.65
N ASP A 134 -5.13 -12.94 -17.54
CA ASP A 134 -5.54 -11.54 -17.58
C ASP A 134 -7.05 -11.41 -17.76
N ALA A 135 -7.58 -12.10 -18.78
CA ALA A 135 -8.99 -12.11 -19.07
C ALA A 135 -9.80 -12.83 -17.98
N ALA A 136 -9.32 -13.96 -17.49
CA ALA A 136 -9.95 -14.73 -16.43
C ALA A 136 -10.11 -13.92 -15.14
N PHE A 137 -9.08 -13.16 -14.76
CA PHE A 137 -9.10 -12.32 -13.56
C PHE A 137 -10.07 -11.15 -13.71
N ALA A 138 -10.01 -10.42 -14.83
CA ALA A 138 -10.94 -9.34 -15.12
C ALA A 138 -12.40 -9.85 -15.18
N ALA A 139 -12.61 -11.02 -15.78
CA ALA A 139 -13.90 -11.69 -15.84
C ALA A 139 -14.44 -12.10 -14.46
N ALA A 140 -13.58 -12.59 -13.56
CA ALA A 140 -13.97 -12.94 -12.21
C ALA A 140 -14.43 -11.72 -11.41
N VAL A 141 -13.72 -10.58 -11.56
CA VAL A 141 -14.15 -9.30 -10.99
C VAL A 141 -15.50 -8.87 -11.58
N LEU A 142 -15.68 -8.93 -12.90
CA LEU A 142 -16.97 -8.62 -13.53
C LEU A 142 -18.12 -9.47 -12.96
N ALA A 143 -17.91 -10.78 -12.87
CA ALA A 143 -18.89 -11.74 -12.36
C ALA A 143 -19.25 -11.46 -10.91
N ALA A 144 -18.25 -11.24 -10.05
CA ALA A 144 -18.44 -10.93 -8.65
C ALA A 144 -19.18 -9.61 -8.43
N ARG A 145 -18.81 -8.55 -9.17
CA ARG A 145 -19.45 -7.23 -9.11
C ARG A 145 -20.89 -7.24 -9.61
N LEU A 146 -21.19 -8.05 -10.63
CA LEU A 146 -22.55 -8.23 -11.14
C LEU A 146 -23.35 -9.30 -10.38
N ARG A 147 -22.71 -10.04 -9.45
CA ARG A 147 -23.28 -11.17 -8.71
C ARG A 147 -23.88 -12.25 -9.61
N ILE A 148 -23.17 -12.58 -10.68
CA ILE A 148 -23.53 -13.62 -11.66
C ILE A 148 -22.45 -14.71 -11.70
N PRO A 149 -22.77 -15.92 -12.17
CA PRO A 149 -21.79 -17.00 -12.28
C PRO A 149 -20.60 -16.63 -13.18
N TRP A 150 -19.40 -16.97 -12.72
CA TRP A 150 -18.19 -17.07 -13.54
C TRP A 150 -17.97 -18.54 -13.87
N LEU A 151 -17.76 -18.88 -15.15
CA LEU A 151 -17.46 -20.24 -15.58
C LEU A 151 -16.27 -20.21 -16.55
N PRO A 152 -15.29 -21.13 -16.40
CA PRO A 152 -14.15 -21.20 -17.31
C PRO A 152 -14.57 -21.75 -18.68
N CYS A 153 -13.77 -21.48 -19.70
CA CYS A 153 -13.77 -22.17 -20.98
C CYS A 153 -12.32 -22.44 -21.42
N GLY A 154 -12.12 -23.21 -22.49
CA GLY A 154 -10.80 -23.48 -23.05
C GLY A 154 -10.70 -23.09 -24.52
N ARG A 155 -9.78 -22.17 -24.87
CA ARG A 155 -9.41 -21.79 -26.24
C ARG A 155 -10.58 -21.60 -27.21
N GLY A 156 -11.56 -20.81 -26.80
CA GLY A 156 -12.75 -20.46 -27.60
C GLY A 156 -13.86 -21.51 -27.57
N ALA A 157 -13.66 -22.64 -26.90
CA ALA A 157 -14.66 -23.70 -26.75
C ALA A 157 -15.15 -23.80 -25.30
N VAL A 158 -16.46 -23.96 -25.15
CA VAL A 158 -17.08 -24.26 -23.85
C VAL A 158 -17.09 -25.78 -23.68
N GLY A 159 -16.73 -26.30 -22.51
CA GLY A 159 -16.88 -27.73 -22.19
C GLY A 159 -18.34 -28.14 -21.95
N ASP A 160 -18.61 -29.45 -21.95
CA ASP A 160 -19.98 -29.96 -21.78
C ASP A 160 -20.55 -29.69 -20.38
N ALA A 161 -19.70 -29.72 -19.35
CA ALA A 161 -20.09 -29.36 -17.99
C ALA A 161 -20.61 -27.91 -17.91
N VAL A 162 -19.90 -26.98 -18.54
CA VAL A 162 -20.27 -25.56 -18.57
C VAL A 162 -21.51 -25.33 -19.41
N ARG A 163 -21.65 -26.01 -20.57
CA ARG A 163 -22.91 -25.97 -21.37
C ARG A 163 -24.11 -26.46 -20.56
N ALA A 164 -23.98 -27.60 -19.88
CA ALA A 164 -25.03 -28.15 -19.05
C ALA A 164 -25.39 -27.19 -17.91
N GLN A 165 -24.39 -26.56 -17.28
CA GLN A 165 -24.62 -25.60 -16.20
C GLN A 165 -25.30 -24.31 -16.69
N LEU A 166 -24.90 -23.76 -17.84
CA LEU A 166 -25.54 -22.60 -18.45
C LEU A 166 -27.03 -22.88 -18.77
N ALA A 167 -27.32 -24.07 -19.29
CA ALA A 167 -28.68 -24.53 -19.55
C ALA A 167 -29.49 -24.70 -18.26
N ALA A 168 -28.90 -25.32 -17.23
CA ALA A 168 -29.52 -25.48 -15.91
C ALA A 168 -29.86 -24.13 -15.26
N PHE A 169 -29.00 -23.12 -15.42
CA PHE A 169 -29.26 -21.76 -14.95
C PHE A 169 -30.29 -21.00 -15.78
N GLY A 170 -30.66 -21.48 -16.97
CA GLY A 170 -31.50 -20.74 -17.90
C GLY A 170 -30.80 -19.48 -18.44
N THR A 171 -29.49 -19.53 -18.64
CA THR A 171 -28.68 -18.39 -19.07
C THR A 171 -29.08 -17.94 -20.48
N ARG A 172 -29.29 -16.63 -20.68
CA ARG A 172 -29.69 -16.02 -21.97
C ARG A 172 -28.67 -15.02 -22.49
N ARG A 173 -27.81 -14.47 -21.63
CA ARG A 173 -26.72 -13.55 -22.00
C ARG A 173 -25.42 -14.00 -21.34
N VAL A 174 -24.32 -13.95 -22.08
CA VAL A 174 -22.98 -14.22 -21.57
C VAL A 174 -22.08 -13.04 -21.90
N PHE A 175 -21.26 -12.63 -20.93
CA PHE A 175 -20.09 -11.79 -21.19
C PHE A 175 -18.90 -12.71 -21.45
N ALA A 176 -18.36 -12.68 -22.66
CA ALA A 176 -17.17 -13.43 -23.07
C ALA A 176 -15.97 -12.47 -22.99
N VAL A 177 -15.03 -12.73 -22.08
CA VAL A 177 -13.91 -11.81 -21.80
C VAL A 177 -12.60 -12.40 -22.33
N GLY A 178 -11.88 -11.61 -23.12
CA GLY A 178 -10.59 -11.97 -23.68
C GLY A 178 -10.66 -12.66 -25.05
N PRO A 179 -9.53 -12.73 -25.78
CA PRO A 179 -9.45 -13.33 -27.10
C PRO A 179 -9.75 -14.84 -27.13
N GLY A 180 -9.51 -15.55 -26.01
CA GLY A 180 -9.80 -16.98 -25.88
C GLY A 180 -11.24 -17.32 -25.53
N ALA A 181 -12.13 -16.34 -25.38
CA ALA A 181 -13.52 -16.59 -25.01
C ALA A 181 -14.40 -17.02 -26.22
N PRO A 182 -15.50 -17.77 -26.01
CA PRO A 182 -16.28 -18.34 -27.10
C PRO A 182 -17.01 -17.27 -27.92
N ALA A 183 -16.81 -17.28 -29.25
CA ALA A 183 -17.42 -16.32 -30.17
C ALA A 183 -18.96 -16.37 -30.22
N LYS A 184 -19.53 -17.57 -30.09
CA LYS A 184 -20.96 -17.86 -30.22
C LYS A 184 -21.37 -19.00 -29.30
N LEU A 185 -22.61 -18.96 -28.84
CA LEU A 185 -23.26 -20.03 -28.07
C LEU A 185 -24.71 -20.17 -28.54
N ASP A 186 -25.14 -21.40 -28.77
CA ASP A 186 -26.49 -21.66 -29.30
C ASP A 186 -27.56 -21.19 -28.30
N GLY A 187 -28.49 -20.35 -28.78
CA GLY A 187 -29.58 -19.82 -27.96
C GLY A 187 -29.17 -18.79 -26.89
N VAL A 188 -27.90 -18.41 -26.81
CA VAL A 188 -27.37 -17.47 -25.81
C VAL A 188 -26.73 -16.26 -26.49
N ARG A 189 -27.13 -15.05 -26.09
CA ARG A 189 -26.50 -13.82 -26.59
C ARG A 189 -25.10 -13.65 -25.98
N VAL A 190 -24.07 -13.64 -26.81
CA VAL A 190 -22.69 -13.38 -26.38
C VAL A 190 -22.34 -11.91 -26.57
N GLU A 191 -21.83 -11.26 -25.53
CA GLU A 191 -21.21 -9.93 -25.57
C GLU A 191 -19.72 -10.07 -25.30
N HIS A 192 -18.91 -9.65 -26.27
CA HIS A 192 -17.45 -9.74 -26.22
C HIS A 192 -16.84 -8.52 -25.55
N LEU A 193 -15.97 -8.76 -24.58
CA LEU A 193 -15.16 -7.74 -23.90
C LEU A 193 -13.69 -8.09 -24.16
N ALA A 194 -12.93 -7.20 -24.80
CA ALA A 194 -11.59 -7.56 -25.26
C ALA A 194 -10.60 -7.75 -24.10
N ASP A 195 -10.73 -6.94 -23.05
CA ASP A 195 -9.74 -6.84 -21.98
C ASP A 195 -10.35 -6.26 -20.68
N ALA A 196 -9.51 -5.98 -19.68
CA ALA A 196 -9.90 -5.37 -18.42
C ALA A 196 -10.47 -3.94 -18.57
N LEU A 197 -10.09 -3.19 -19.61
CA LEU A 197 -10.61 -1.86 -19.89
C LEU A 197 -12.08 -1.93 -20.34
N ASP A 198 -12.41 -2.87 -21.21
CA ASP A 198 -13.79 -3.14 -21.63
C ASP A 198 -14.64 -3.71 -20.50
N VAL A 199 -14.03 -4.49 -19.59
CA VAL A 199 -14.69 -4.90 -18.33
C VAL A 199 -15.03 -3.69 -17.47
N ALA A 200 -14.08 -2.78 -17.23
CA ALA A 200 -14.32 -1.57 -16.42
C ALA A 200 -15.42 -0.67 -17.04
N ARG A 201 -15.39 -0.47 -18.36
CA ARG A 201 -16.45 0.24 -19.09
C ARG A 201 -17.80 -0.47 -18.97
N THR A 202 -17.82 -1.80 -19.01
CA THR A 202 -19.04 -2.58 -18.88
C THR A 202 -19.63 -2.49 -17.49
N LEU A 203 -18.80 -2.58 -16.44
CA LEU A 203 -19.23 -2.30 -15.06
C LEU A 203 -19.88 -0.92 -14.97
N HIS A 204 -19.25 0.11 -15.52
CA HIS A 204 -19.81 1.46 -15.55
C HIS A 204 -21.15 1.54 -16.32
N ARG A 205 -21.25 0.93 -17.51
CA ARG A 205 -22.50 0.84 -18.30
C ARG A 205 -23.62 0.10 -17.56
N GLU A 206 -23.27 -0.87 -16.73
CA GLU A 206 -24.20 -1.63 -15.88
C GLU A 206 -24.46 -0.92 -14.53
N GLY A 207 -24.07 0.35 -14.39
CA GLY A 207 -24.37 1.20 -13.24
C GLY A 207 -23.51 0.90 -12.00
N GLN A 208 -22.43 0.13 -12.15
CA GLN A 208 -21.51 -0.16 -11.06
C GLN A 208 -20.52 1.00 -10.86
N ARG A 209 -20.41 1.50 -9.62
CA ARG A 209 -19.36 2.46 -9.24
C ARG A 209 -18.01 1.76 -9.19
N ILE A 210 -16.94 2.41 -9.64
CA ILE A 210 -15.57 1.92 -9.48
C ILE A 210 -14.83 2.94 -8.64
N ALA A 211 -14.59 2.63 -7.36
CA ALA A 211 -13.90 3.52 -6.43
C ALA A 211 -12.42 3.12 -6.19
N TYR A 212 -12.08 1.88 -6.53
CA TYR A 212 -10.84 1.20 -6.16
C TYR A 212 -10.21 0.52 -7.37
N LEU A 213 -8.88 0.60 -7.50
CA LEU A 213 -8.10 -0.12 -8.48
C LEU A 213 -7.16 -1.10 -7.79
N ALA A 214 -7.15 -2.36 -8.21
CA ALA A 214 -6.15 -3.35 -7.79
C ALA A 214 -5.21 -3.62 -8.96
N ALA A 215 -3.98 -3.09 -8.89
CA ALA A 215 -2.96 -3.31 -9.90
C ALA A 215 -2.11 -4.53 -9.55
N THR A 216 -1.92 -5.44 -10.50
CA THR A 216 -1.13 -6.66 -10.31
C THR A 216 -0.61 -7.17 -11.64
N ASN A 217 0.50 -7.90 -11.60
CA ASN A 217 0.89 -8.75 -12.72
C ASN A 217 0.16 -10.11 -12.59
N PRO A 218 -0.69 -10.50 -13.55
CA PRO A 218 -1.39 -11.78 -13.54
C PRO A 218 -0.48 -12.98 -13.82
N HIS A 219 0.71 -12.78 -14.39
CA HIS A 219 1.70 -13.83 -14.70
C HIS A 219 2.67 -14.10 -13.55
N ASP A 220 2.15 -14.15 -12.32
CA ASP A 220 2.93 -14.35 -11.10
C ASP A 220 2.90 -15.80 -10.59
N ALA A 221 2.38 -16.74 -11.38
CA ALA A 221 2.30 -18.13 -10.97
C ALA A 221 3.69 -18.75 -10.77
N SER A 222 4.67 -18.34 -11.59
CA SER A 222 6.08 -18.73 -11.48
C SER A 222 6.93 -17.72 -10.71
N ALA A 223 6.31 -16.72 -10.08
CA ALA A 223 7.04 -15.69 -9.34
C ALA A 223 7.89 -16.36 -8.23
N PRO A 224 9.15 -15.96 -8.05
CA PRO A 224 10.02 -16.57 -7.04
C PRO A 224 9.47 -16.43 -5.61
N HIS A 225 8.68 -15.38 -5.34
CA HIS A 225 8.12 -15.09 -4.03
C HIS A 225 6.62 -14.89 -4.10
N ALA A 226 5.91 -15.50 -3.14
CA ALA A 226 4.47 -15.44 -3.02
C ALA A 226 3.74 -15.68 -4.37
N ALA A 227 4.12 -16.74 -5.08
CA ALA A 227 3.47 -17.15 -6.32
C ALA A 227 1.94 -17.13 -6.21
N GLN A 228 1.28 -16.59 -7.24
CA GLN A 228 -0.17 -16.39 -7.31
C GLN A 228 -0.78 -15.39 -6.32
N LEU A 229 0.00 -14.52 -5.69
CA LEU A 229 -0.53 -13.43 -4.86
C LEU A 229 -1.48 -12.49 -5.63
N SER A 230 -1.38 -12.43 -6.96
CA SER A 230 -2.29 -11.74 -7.86
C SER A 230 -3.77 -12.16 -7.71
N LEU A 231 -4.06 -13.37 -7.20
CA LEU A 231 -5.42 -13.79 -6.83
C LEU A 231 -6.02 -12.91 -5.72
N ALA A 232 -5.21 -12.39 -4.81
CA ALA A 232 -5.67 -11.42 -3.82
C ALA A 232 -6.10 -10.09 -4.47
N ALA A 233 -5.55 -9.72 -5.63
CA ALA A 233 -5.99 -8.52 -6.36
C ALA A 233 -7.42 -8.66 -6.90
N VAL A 234 -7.77 -9.84 -7.43
CA VAL A 234 -9.14 -10.17 -7.83
C VAL A 234 -10.09 -10.06 -6.64
N LEU A 235 -9.66 -10.61 -5.50
CA LEU A 235 -10.42 -10.58 -4.25
C LEU A 235 -10.65 -9.15 -3.74
N LEU A 236 -9.61 -8.31 -3.71
CA LEU A 236 -9.66 -6.91 -3.31
C LEU A 236 -10.52 -6.07 -4.25
N ALA A 237 -10.35 -6.22 -5.57
CA ALA A 237 -11.18 -5.52 -6.55
C ALA A 237 -12.66 -5.89 -6.43
N ALA A 238 -12.98 -7.17 -6.20
CA ALA A 238 -14.35 -7.62 -5.98
C ALA A 238 -14.93 -7.05 -4.66
N GLY A 239 -14.18 -7.16 -3.56
CA GLY A 239 -14.62 -6.76 -2.22
C GLY A 239 -14.68 -5.25 -1.97
N ARG A 240 -13.87 -4.46 -2.67
CA ARG A 240 -13.80 -2.99 -2.54
C ARG A 240 -14.58 -2.25 -3.62
N GLU A 241 -15.50 -2.92 -4.31
CA GLU A 241 -16.25 -2.33 -5.43
C GLU A 241 -15.32 -1.68 -6.47
N GLY A 242 -14.21 -2.35 -6.76
CA GLY A 242 -13.16 -1.89 -7.64
C GLY A 242 -13.14 -2.54 -9.02
N ALA A 243 -12.05 -2.26 -9.73
CA ALA A 243 -11.65 -2.89 -10.98
C ALA A 243 -10.20 -3.38 -10.89
N LEU A 244 -9.87 -4.37 -11.71
CA LEU A 244 -8.51 -4.89 -11.84
C LEU A 244 -7.72 -4.06 -12.84
N VAL A 245 -6.44 -3.83 -12.58
CA VAL A 245 -5.47 -3.28 -13.51
C VAL A 245 -4.38 -4.34 -13.77
N PRO A 246 -4.54 -5.20 -14.80
CA PRO A 246 -3.51 -6.16 -15.15
C PRO A 246 -2.28 -5.44 -15.75
N THR A 247 -1.10 -5.84 -15.30
CA THR A 247 0.21 -5.36 -15.80
C THR A 247 1.05 -6.55 -16.27
N PRO A 248 0.68 -7.23 -17.39
CA PRO A 248 1.30 -8.45 -17.86
C PRO A 248 2.67 -8.15 -18.49
N HIS A 249 3.68 -8.00 -17.65
CA HIS A 249 5.05 -7.75 -18.08
C HIS A 249 5.94 -8.91 -17.63
N ASP A 250 6.94 -9.24 -18.45
CA ASP A 250 8.08 -10.02 -17.98
C ASP A 250 8.84 -9.17 -16.97
N VAL A 251 8.81 -9.50 -15.69
CA VAL A 251 9.43 -8.63 -14.68
C VAL A 251 10.92 -8.93 -14.53
N LEU A 252 11.71 -7.86 -14.52
CA LEU A 252 13.08 -7.86 -14.02
C LEU A 252 13.06 -6.99 -12.77
N TRP A 253 13.43 -7.54 -11.63
CA TRP A 253 13.56 -6.78 -10.39
C TRP A 253 14.98 -6.88 -9.86
N LYS A 254 15.71 -5.78 -9.93
CA LYS A 254 17.11 -5.68 -9.49
C LYS A 254 17.96 -6.87 -9.93
N VAL A 255 17.84 -7.24 -11.21
CA VAL A 255 18.64 -8.33 -11.77
C VAL A 255 20.07 -7.85 -11.92
N ALA A 256 20.94 -8.31 -11.02
CA ALA A 256 22.34 -7.88 -10.96
C ALA A 256 23.13 -8.39 -12.17
N THR A 257 23.89 -7.49 -12.77
CA THR A 257 24.85 -7.77 -13.83
C THR A 257 26.26 -7.77 -13.25
N PRO A 258 27.02 -8.88 -13.38
CA PRO A 258 28.35 -8.98 -12.79
C PRO A 258 29.34 -8.04 -13.49
N THR A 259 30.24 -7.44 -12.71
CA THR A 259 31.46 -6.81 -13.22
C THR A 259 32.64 -7.77 -13.08
N GLN A 260 33.47 -7.87 -14.12
CA GLN A 260 34.51 -8.90 -14.23
C GLN A 260 35.87 -8.39 -13.78
N ASP A 261 36.23 -7.16 -14.17
CA ASP A 261 37.57 -6.61 -13.96
C ASP A 261 37.53 -5.15 -13.48
N ASP A 262 38.51 -4.81 -12.63
CA ASP A 262 38.88 -3.42 -12.34
C ASP A 262 39.80 -2.92 -13.47
N VAL A 263 39.37 -1.86 -14.15
CA VAL A 263 40.14 -1.17 -15.18
C VAL A 263 40.77 0.06 -14.56
N THR A 264 42.09 0.16 -14.56
CA THR A 264 42.83 1.28 -13.95
C THR A 264 43.22 2.36 -14.95
N GLU A 265 43.25 2.04 -16.25
CA GLU A 265 43.45 3.01 -17.33
C GLU A 265 42.10 3.38 -17.93
N ALA A 266 41.76 4.67 -17.95
CA ALA A 266 40.48 5.15 -18.45
C ALA A 266 40.29 4.76 -19.92
N PRO A 267 39.23 4.00 -20.28
CA PRO A 267 38.87 3.81 -21.68
C PRO A 267 38.56 5.17 -22.35
N PRO A 268 38.79 5.33 -23.66
CA PRO A 268 38.45 6.57 -24.35
C PRO A 268 36.98 6.97 -24.13
N GLY A 269 36.74 8.22 -23.76
CA GLY A 269 35.39 8.73 -23.49
C GLY A 269 34.80 8.35 -22.11
N ALA A 270 35.48 7.53 -21.32
CA ALA A 270 34.98 7.15 -20.00
C ALA A 270 34.91 8.35 -19.04
N HIS A 271 33.83 8.45 -18.29
CA HIS A 271 33.63 9.45 -17.24
C HIS A 271 34.64 9.24 -16.11
N ALA A 272 34.99 10.31 -15.40
CA ALA A 272 36.00 10.23 -14.34
C ALA A 272 35.50 9.38 -13.15
N SER A 273 36.40 8.57 -12.56
CA SER A 273 36.11 7.77 -11.37
C SER A 273 37.11 8.05 -10.24
N ARG A 274 36.62 8.10 -9.00
CA ARG A 274 37.41 8.03 -7.76
C ARG A 274 37.85 6.57 -7.59
N GLY A 275 38.96 6.21 -8.22
CA GLY A 275 39.51 4.85 -8.20
C GLY A 275 39.36 4.17 -9.57
N ALA A 276 39.44 2.83 -9.57
CA ALA A 276 39.29 2.06 -10.80
C ALA A 276 37.84 2.13 -11.35
N TRP A 277 37.71 1.98 -12.66
CA TRP A 277 36.44 1.67 -13.30
C TRP A 277 36.18 0.18 -13.17
N ARG A 278 34.92 -0.21 -13.08
CA ARG A 278 34.55 -1.62 -13.16
C ARG A 278 33.87 -1.90 -14.47
N ARG A 279 34.34 -2.95 -15.15
CA ARG A 279 33.85 -3.34 -16.46
C ARG A 279 32.96 -4.56 -16.35
N GLY A 280 31.83 -4.53 -17.04
CA GLY A 280 30.98 -5.70 -17.25
C GLY A 280 30.44 -5.75 -18.68
N ALA A 281 29.58 -6.74 -18.94
CA ALA A 281 28.93 -6.91 -20.23
C ALA A 281 27.43 -7.13 -20.06
N LEU A 282 26.64 -6.62 -21.00
CA LEU A 282 25.18 -6.72 -21.00
C LEU A 282 24.68 -7.07 -22.41
N ASP A 283 23.63 -7.88 -22.51
CA ASP A 283 23.02 -8.19 -23.80
C ASP A 283 22.08 -7.07 -24.25
N VAL A 284 22.40 -6.44 -25.38
CA VAL A 284 21.61 -5.38 -26.00
C VAL A 284 21.17 -5.85 -27.39
N GLY A 285 19.99 -6.49 -27.43
CA GLY A 285 19.38 -6.92 -28.69
C GLY A 285 20.09 -8.11 -29.34
N GLY A 286 20.59 -9.04 -28.52
CA GLY A 286 21.35 -10.21 -28.97
C GLY A 286 22.84 -9.94 -29.16
N ALA A 287 23.31 -8.74 -28.83
CA ALA A 287 24.70 -8.35 -28.96
C ALA A 287 25.26 -7.96 -27.58
N SER A 288 26.37 -8.59 -27.19
CA SER A 288 27.07 -8.25 -25.95
C SER A 288 27.68 -6.84 -26.08
N ARG A 289 27.36 -5.96 -25.14
CA ARG A 289 27.86 -4.59 -25.03
C ARG A 289 28.57 -4.38 -23.70
N VAL A 290 29.64 -3.60 -23.73
CA VAL A 290 30.45 -3.35 -22.55
C VAL A 290 29.86 -2.19 -21.77
N PHE A 291 29.73 -2.35 -20.46
CA PHE A 291 29.41 -1.22 -19.59
C PHE A 291 30.56 -0.96 -18.61
N LEU A 292 30.66 0.30 -18.19
CA LEU A 292 31.55 0.76 -17.12
C LEU A 292 30.72 1.31 -15.98
N THR A 293 31.18 1.06 -14.76
CA THR A 293 30.69 1.76 -13.57
C THR A 293 31.85 2.38 -12.83
N GLY A 294 31.58 3.49 -12.14
CA GLY A 294 32.57 4.20 -11.33
C GLY A 294 31.91 5.07 -10.27
N ILE A 295 32.75 5.72 -9.46
CA ILE A 295 32.32 6.66 -8.42
C ILE A 295 32.75 8.06 -8.84
N ASP A 296 31.84 8.99 -9.00
CA ASP A 296 32.17 10.33 -9.45
C ASP A 296 33.05 11.06 -8.40
N PRO A 297 34.23 11.60 -8.78
CA PRO A 297 35.11 12.26 -7.83
C PRO A 297 34.56 13.56 -7.25
N ALA A 298 33.60 14.22 -7.92
CA ALA A 298 33.05 15.50 -7.51
C ALA A 298 31.99 15.36 -6.41
N ASP A 299 31.09 14.39 -6.52
CA ASP A 299 29.97 14.20 -5.61
C ASP A 299 29.96 12.86 -4.87
N GLY A 300 30.86 11.93 -5.22
CA GLY A 300 30.97 10.60 -4.61
C GLY A 300 29.87 9.63 -5.01
N ARG A 301 29.05 9.94 -6.02
CA ARG A 301 27.93 9.09 -6.45
C ARG A 301 28.35 8.07 -7.51
N ALA A 302 27.73 6.90 -7.48
CA ALA A 302 27.93 5.90 -8.53
C ALA A 302 27.37 6.36 -9.87
N TRP A 303 27.99 5.92 -10.96
CA TRP A 303 27.51 6.15 -12.32
C TRP A 303 27.76 4.91 -13.21
N CYS A 304 27.04 4.85 -14.32
CA CYS A 304 27.20 3.83 -15.36
C CYS A 304 27.32 4.47 -16.75
N GLN A 305 28.19 3.93 -17.61
CA GLN A 305 28.21 4.19 -19.05
C GLN A 305 28.14 2.87 -19.81
N LEU A 306 27.56 2.89 -21.01
CA LEU A 306 27.42 1.72 -21.87
C LEU A 306 27.97 2.08 -23.25
N ASP A 307 28.99 1.36 -23.69
CA ASP A 307 29.48 1.38 -25.07
C ASP A 307 28.40 0.71 -25.93
N ARG A 308 27.53 1.53 -26.50
CA ARG A 308 26.27 1.10 -27.10
C ARG A 308 26.48 0.72 -28.55
N ASP A 309 27.35 1.43 -29.26
CA ASP A 309 27.68 1.14 -30.65
C ASP A 309 28.79 0.07 -30.81
N GLY A 310 29.52 -0.24 -29.73
CA GLY A 310 30.53 -1.30 -29.69
C GLY A 310 31.89 -0.87 -30.26
N ASP A 311 32.15 0.44 -30.37
CA ASP A 311 33.40 0.96 -30.91
C ASP A 311 34.54 1.02 -29.87
N GLY A 312 34.26 0.65 -28.61
CA GLY A 312 35.21 0.64 -27.51
C GLY A 312 35.44 2.00 -26.86
N ARG A 313 34.67 3.01 -27.25
CA ARG A 313 34.63 4.35 -26.65
C ARG A 313 33.34 4.50 -25.86
N PHE A 314 33.32 5.48 -24.96
CA PHE A 314 32.18 5.79 -24.09
C PHE A 314 31.75 7.26 -24.20
N ASP A 315 31.99 7.86 -25.37
CA ASP A 315 31.65 9.25 -25.68
C ASP A 315 30.54 9.39 -26.74
N GLY A 316 29.86 8.28 -27.07
CA GLY A 316 28.75 8.24 -28.00
C GLY A 316 27.47 8.85 -27.46
N GLN A 317 26.51 9.06 -28.36
CA GLN A 317 25.18 9.54 -27.99
C GLN A 317 24.42 8.47 -27.19
N ASP A 318 23.80 8.85 -26.08
CA ASP A 318 23.07 7.96 -25.18
C ASP A 318 23.93 6.81 -24.62
N GLU A 319 25.17 7.12 -24.23
CA GLU A 319 26.10 6.20 -23.56
C GLU A 319 26.36 6.52 -22.09
N GLY A 320 25.67 7.54 -21.54
CA GLY A 320 25.81 8.01 -20.17
C GLY A 320 26.77 9.20 -20.04
N PRO A 321 27.28 9.50 -18.82
CA PRO A 321 27.09 8.76 -17.58
C PRO A 321 25.67 8.86 -17.01
N TRP A 322 25.10 7.73 -16.60
CA TRP A 322 23.80 7.64 -15.93
C TRP A 322 23.95 7.39 -14.44
N ARG A 323 22.92 7.75 -13.67
CA ARG A 323 22.81 7.51 -12.23
C ARG A 323 21.73 6.47 -11.93
N SER A 324 21.66 5.98 -10.68
CA SER A 324 20.53 5.19 -10.22
C SER A 324 19.20 5.91 -10.50
N GLY A 325 18.19 5.18 -10.93
CA GLY A 325 16.90 5.70 -11.37
C GLY A 325 16.85 6.20 -12.81
N ALA A 326 17.98 6.32 -13.50
CA ALA A 326 17.98 6.61 -14.93
C ALA A 326 17.26 5.49 -15.70
N VAL A 327 16.47 5.87 -16.69
CA VAL A 327 15.79 4.92 -17.60
C VAL A 327 16.51 4.93 -18.94
N ILE A 328 16.93 3.75 -19.39
CA ILE A 328 17.58 3.55 -20.69
C ILE A 328 16.82 2.53 -21.53
N ALA A 329 16.99 2.60 -22.85
CA ALA A 329 16.45 1.63 -23.78
C ALA A 329 17.50 0.56 -24.11
N LEU A 330 17.20 -0.70 -23.79
CA LEU A 330 17.97 -1.87 -24.15
C LEU A 330 17.16 -2.69 -25.18
N ALA A 331 17.52 -2.56 -26.45
CA ALA A 331 16.74 -3.09 -27.57
C ALA A 331 15.28 -2.61 -27.55
N SER A 332 14.31 -3.53 -27.46
CA SER A 332 12.88 -3.23 -27.42
C SER A 332 12.35 -2.92 -26.01
N ARG A 333 13.21 -2.97 -24.98
CA ARG A 333 12.80 -2.87 -23.58
C ARG A 333 13.38 -1.62 -22.92
N ARG A 334 12.58 -0.96 -22.09
CA ARG A 334 13.04 0.11 -21.21
C ARG A 334 13.37 -0.47 -19.84
N VAL A 335 14.47 -0.04 -19.25
CA VAL A 335 14.91 -0.49 -17.91
C VAL A 335 15.35 0.69 -17.07
N ALA A 336 15.04 0.64 -15.78
CA ALA A 336 15.61 1.52 -14.78
C ALA A 336 16.91 0.93 -14.24
N LEU A 337 17.92 1.77 -14.09
CA LEU A 337 19.23 1.38 -13.55
C LEU A 337 19.24 1.50 -12.03
N ASP A 338 19.81 0.50 -11.36
CA ASP A 338 20.16 0.55 -9.94
C ASP A 338 21.67 0.31 -9.81
N LEU A 339 22.37 1.28 -9.21
CA LEU A 339 23.82 1.30 -9.03
C LEU A 339 24.21 1.17 -7.55
N ASP A 340 23.54 0.27 -6.83
CA ASP A 340 23.78 0.01 -5.42
C ASP A 340 25.29 -0.11 -5.09
N VAL A 341 25.77 0.82 -4.26
CA VAL A 341 27.18 0.95 -3.86
C VAL A 341 27.65 -0.22 -2.97
N ASP A 342 26.75 -0.88 -2.24
CA ASP A 342 27.11 -2.03 -1.41
C ASP A 342 27.29 -3.28 -2.28
N GLU A 343 26.48 -3.43 -3.34
CA GLU A 343 26.70 -4.45 -4.36
C GLU A 343 27.90 -4.11 -5.26
N HIS A 344 28.18 -2.81 -5.49
CA HIS A 344 29.44 -2.37 -6.08
C HIS A 344 30.61 -2.90 -5.24
N ALA A 345 30.64 -2.76 -3.91
CA ALA A 345 31.70 -3.36 -3.10
C ALA A 345 31.83 -4.90 -3.23
N ARG A 346 30.78 -5.59 -3.68
CA ARG A 346 30.71 -7.06 -3.88
C ARG A 346 30.92 -7.54 -5.32
N GLY A 347 31.25 -6.64 -6.26
CA GLY A 347 31.51 -7.03 -7.66
C GLY A 347 30.26 -7.04 -8.56
N ARG A 348 29.16 -6.45 -8.11
CA ARG A 348 27.87 -6.39 -8.80
C ARG A 348 27.42 -4.93 -8.90
N SER A 349 27.86 -4.24 -9.93
CA SER A 349 27.82 -2.77 -9.94
C SER A 349 26.61 -2.17 -10.66
N LEU A 350 25.80 -3.00 -11.32
CA LEU A 350 24.64 -2.59 -12.10
C LEU A 350 23.52 -3.62 -11.92
N ALA A 351 22.34 -3.19 -11.53
CA ALA A 351 21.12 -3.98 -11.53
C ALA A 351 20.07 -3.34 -12.42
N LEU A 352 19.28 -4.18 -13.09
CA LEU A 352 18.22 -3.74 -14.01
C LEU A 352 16.84 -4.03 -13.45
N THR A 353 15.94 -3.06 -13.60
CA THR A 353 14.54 -3.18 -13.24
C THR A 353 13.63 -2.83 -14.41
N ALA A 354 12.62 -3.66 -14.67
CA ALA A 354 11.55 -3.38 -15.61
C ALA A 354 10.29 -4.23 -15.32
N PRO A 355 9.07 -3.78 -15.65
CA PRO A 355 8.74 -2.53 -16.34
C PRO A 355 9.14 -1.28 -15.54
N VAL A 356 9.34 -0.18 -16.24
CA VAL A 356 9.67 1.11 -15.61
C VAL A 356 8.39 1.78 -15.08
N ALA A 357 8.53 2.71 -14.13
CA ALA A 357 7.38 3.25 -13.39
C ALA A 357 6.32 3.89 -14.30
N ASP A 358 6.74 4.60 -15.36
CA ASP A 358 5.81 5.27 -16.29
C ASP A 358 5.02 4.28 -17.16
N GLU A 359 5.55 3.08 -17.44
CA GLU A 359 4.78 2.00 -18.10
C GLU A 359 3.65 1.48 -17.20
N LEU A 360 3.94 1.31 -15.91
CA LEU A 360 2.95 0.91 -14.91
C LEU A 360 1.91 2.01 -14.68
N VAL A 361 2.33 3.26 -14.56
CA VAL A 361 1.45 4.43 -14.46
C VAL A 361 0.55 4.54 -15.68
N ALA A 362 1.07 4.33 -16.89
CA ALA A 362 0.27 4.33 -18.11
C ALA A 362 -0.80 3.22 -18.08
N ALA A 363 -0.48 2.02 -17.58
CA ALA A 363 -1.46 0.95 -17.42
C ALA A 363 -2.57 1.32 -16.41
N ILE A 364 -2.21 1.89 -15.26
CA ILE A 364 -3.15 2.37 -14.24
C ILE A 364 -4.03 3.50 -14.79
N GLY A 365 -3.41 4.51 -15.41
CA GLY A 365 -4.08 5.67 -15.99
C GLY A 365 -5.08 5.30 -17.09
N ARG A 366 -4.78 4.29 -17.92
CA ARG A 366 -5.73 3.79 -18.94
C ARG A 366 -7.08 3.38 -18.36
N ILE A 367 -7.09 2.67 -17.23
CA ILE A 367 -8.33 2.22 -16.57
C ILE A 367 -8.95 3.34 -15.74
N ARG A 368 -8.14 4.10 -14.99
CA ARG A 368 -8.61 5.26 -14.21
C ARG A 368 -9.40 6.25 -15.07
N ASN A 369 -8.89 6.55 -16.26
CA ASN A 369 -9.46 7.56 -17.17
C ASN A 369 -10.67 7.07 -17.96
N ALA A 370 -10.96 5.77 -17.95
CA ALA A 370 -12.04 5.18 -18.72
C ALA A 370 -13.40 5.16 -18.00
N VAL A 371 -13.42 5.50 -16.70
CA VAL A 371 -14.60 5.40 -15.85
C VAL A 371 -14.81 6.71 -15.08
N SER A 372 -16.08 7.05 -14.83
CA SER A 372 -16.48 8.27 -14.11
C SER A 372 -17.47 7.93 -12.98
N PRO A 373 -17.31 8.46 -11.76
CA PRO A 373 -16.15 9.25 -11.30
C PRO A 373 -14.86 8.43 -11.35
N ARG A 374 -13.71 9.11 -11.47
CA ARG A 374 -12.41 8.44 -11.50
C ARG A 374 -12.15 7.74 -10.15
N PRO A 375 -11.59 6.52 -10.15
CA PRO A 375 -11.23 5.83 -8.91
C PRO A 375 -10.18 6.65 -8.13
N ALA A 376 -10.32 6.70 -6.81
CA ALA A 376 -9.44 7.49 -5.93
C ALA A 376 -8.50 6.63 -5.09
N THR A 377 -8.67 5.30 -5.10
CA THR A 377 -7.86 4.36 -4.32
C THR A 377 -7.12 3.39 -5.23
N LEU A 378 -5.82 3.19 -4.98
CA LEU A 378 -4.95 2.29 -5.73
C LEU A 378 -4.25 1.31 -4.79
N CYS A 379 -4.42 0.03 -5.03
CA CYS A 379 -3.71 -1.03 -4.35
C CYS A 379 -2.73 -1.72 -5.29
N LEU A 380 -1.45 -1.66 -4.96
CA LEU A 380 -0.39 -2.33 -5.69
C LEU A 380 -0.21 -3.74 -5.11
N VAL A 381 -0.71 -4.77 -5.77
CA VAL A 381 -0.72 -6.14 -5.24
C VAL A 381 0.45 -6.91 -5.82
N GLY A 382 1.35 -7.40 -4.96
CA GLY A 382 2.51 -8.17 -5.36
C GLY A 382 3.81 -7.68 -4.72
N TRP A 383 4.78 -8.60 -4.67
CA TRP A 383 6.17 -8.27 -4.36
C TRP A 383 6.84 -7.50 -5.51
N PRO A 384 7.96 -6.79 -5.27
CA PRO A 384 8.65 -6.07 -6.33
C PRO A 384 9.14 -6.94 -7.50
N ASP A 385 9.34 -8.24 -7.32
CA ASP A 385 9.66 -9.19 -8.39
C ASP A 385 8.46 -9.59 -9.26
N THR A 386 7.26 -9.16 -8.89
CA THR A 386 6.01 -9.33 -9.64
C THR A 386 5.44 -7.99 -10.11
N LEU A 387 5.58 -6.94 -9.30
CA LEU A 387 5.17 -5.58 -9.60
C LEU A 387 6.22 -4.61 -9.05
N PRO A 388 7.24 -4.23 -9.86
CA PRO A 388 8.37 -3.43 -9.42
C PRO A 388 8.00 -2.16 -8.67
N MET A 389 8.82 -1.80 -7.68
CA MET A 389 8.84 -0.44 -7.12
C MET A 389 9.65 0.46 -8.05
N ALA A 390 9.42 1.77 -8.04
CA ALA A 390 10.22 2.69 -8.83
C ALA A 390 11.61 2.85 -8.20
N ILE A 391 12.68 2.81 -9.00
CA ILE A 391 14.01 3.27 -8.60
C ILE A 391 14.05 4.79 -8.79
N VAL A 392 14.07 5.56 -7.71
CA VAL A 392 13.88 7.03 -7.76
C VAL A 392 15.16 7.84 -7.56
N GLY A 393 16.31 7.17 -7.51
CA GLY A 393 17.62 7.82 -7.42
C GLY A 393 18.56 7.18 -6.44
N ASP A 394 19.72 7.82 -6.27
CA ASP A 394 20.63 7.51 -5.18
C ASP A 394 20.06 7.95 -3.82
N ALA A 395 20.42 7.22 -2.77
CA ALA A 395 20.08 7.52 -1.38
C ALA A 395 21.08 8.48 -0.70
N GLN A 396 21.78 9.31 -1.50
CA GLN A 396 22.58 10.45 -1.03
C GLN A 396 23.55 10.12 0.11
N SER A 397 24.26 8.99 0.02
CA SER A 397 25.21 8.46 1.02
C SER A 397 24.63 7.93 2.34
N ILE A 398 23.30 7.97 2.54
CA ILE A 398 22.65 7.35 3.71
C ILE A 398 22.46 5.84 3.47
N ASP A 399 21.93 5.51 2.30
CA ASP A 399 21.84 4.17 1.73
C ASP A 399 22.32 4.21 0.28
N CYS A 400 22.24 3.06 -0.39
CA CYS A 400 22.76 2.89 -1.73
C CYS A 400 21.78 3.37 -2.82
N ASP A 401 20.50 3.03 -2.68
CA ASP A 401 19.45 3.40 -3.64
C ASP A 401 18.12 3.71 -2.93
N LEU A 402 17.26 4.46 -3.63
CA LEU A 402 15.89 4.74 -3.19
C LEU A 402 14.90 3.99 -4.06
N VAL A 403 14.09 3.16 -3.42
CA VAL A 403 12.92 2.51 -4.02
C VAL A 403 11.66 3.10 -3.44
N SER A 404 10.65 3.36 -4.27
CA SER A 404 9.40 3.97 -3.81
C SER A 404 8.20 3.56 -4.67
N ASP A 405 7.04 3.47 -4.04
CA ASP A 405 5.75 3.31 -4.74
C ASP A 405 5.10 4.66 -5.09
N LEU A 406 5.62 5.79 -4.57
CA LEU A 406 5.06 7.13 -4.83
C LEU A 406 4.90 7.43 -6.33
N PRO A 407 5.89 7.16 -7.21
CA PRO A 407 5.70 7.42 -8.64
C PRO A 407 4.54 6.65 -9.27
N LEU A 408 4.17 5.50 -8.73
CA LEU A 408 3.04 4.71 -9.24
C LEU A 408 1.67 5.28 -8.83
N ALA A 409 1.66 6.19 -7.85
CA ALA A 409 0.48 6.89 -7.38
C ALA A 409 0.31 8.28 -8.01
N GLN A 410 1.24 8.71 -8.86
CA GLN A 410 1.20 9.95 -9.64
C GLN A 410 0.74 9.62 -11.06
N CYS A 411 -0.34 10.23 -11.51
CA CYS A 411 -1.00 9.96 -12.78
C CYS A 411 -1.28 11.23 -13.61
N ASP A 412 -0.90 12.40 -13.09
CA ASP A 412 -0.83 13.65 -13.82
C ASP A 412 0.60 14.22 -13.84
N ASP A 413 0.74 15.49 -14.24
CA ASP A 413 2.04 16.13 -14.48
C ASP A 413 2.64 16.76 -13.21
N ASP A 414 1.92 16.75 -12.08
CA ASP A 414 2.39 17.34 -10.84
C ASP A 414 2.98 16.28 -9.88
N PRO A 415 3.75 16.69 -8.86
CA PRO A 415 4.46 15.73 -8.03
C PRO A 415 3.59 15.12 -6.91
N PHE A 416 2.31 15.47 -6.80
CA PHE A 416 1.46 15.00 -5.72
C PHE A 416 0.89 13.61 -6.02
N ALA A 417 0.71 12.80 -4.97
CA ALA A 417 0.04 11.52 -5.13
C ALA A 417 -1.46 11.76 -5.37
N ASP A 418 -1.96 11.28 -6.51
CA ASP A 418 -3.38 11.31 -6.88
C ASP A 418 -4.22 10.33 -6.06
N PHE A 419 -3.67 9.14 -5.86
CA PHE A 419 -4.38 8.03 -5.25
C PHE A 419 -4.17 7.96 -3.74
N ALA A 420 -5.22 7.59 -3.01
CA ALA A 420 -5.06 6.91 -1.73
C ALA A 420 -4.44 5.53 -2.01
N TYR A 421 -3.17 5.32 -1.67
CA TYR A 421 -2.44 4.14 -2.11
C TYR A 421 -1.69 3.41 -1.00
N ALA A 422 -1.48 2.11 -1.22
CA ALA A 422 -0.63 1.24 -0.42
C ALA A 422 -0.24 0.01 -1.26
N ARG A 423 0.82 -0.68 -0.85
CA ARG A 423 1.21 -1.96 -1.46
C ARG A 423 0.73 -3.15 -0.62
N PHE A 424 0.10 -4.11 -1.27
CA PHE A 424 -0.40 -5.33 -0.66
C PHE A 424 0.60 -6.47 -0.89
N VAL A 425 1.27 -6.89 0.17
CA VAL A 425 2.28 -7.96 0.17
C VAL A 425 1.93 -9.00 1.23
N ALA A 426 2.33 -10.25 1.00
CA ALA A 426 2.15 -11.35 1.93
C ALA A 426 3.24 -12.41 1.71
N GLU A 427 3.43 -13.33 2.66
CA GLU A 427 4.44 -14.40 2.51
C GLU A 427 4.09 -15.37 1.37
N ASP A 428 2.79 -15.63 1.19
CA ASP A 428 2.23 -16.48 0.15
C ASP A 428 0.77 -16.10 -0.14
N VAL A 429 0.17 -16.74 -1.14
CA VAL A 429 -1.23 -16.51 -1.55
C VAL A 429 -2.24 -16.81 -0.42
N ALA A 430 -1.95 -17.78 0.45
CA ALA A 430 -2.83 -18.11 1.57
C ALA A 430 -2.85 -16.99 2.62
N ALA A 431 -1.68 -16.48 3.00
CA ALA A 431 -1.57 -15.31 3.87
C ALA A 431 -2.16 -14.05 3.21
N GLY A 432 -2.00 -13.88 1.89
CA GLY A 432 -2.54 -12.74 1.16
C GLY A 432 -4.07 -12.72 1.12
N THR A 433 -4.70 -13.85 0.80
CA THR A 433 -6.18 -13.93 0.79
C THR A 433 -6.77 -13.83 2.19
N LEU A 434 -6.08 -14.37 3.21
CA LEU A 434 -6.43 -14.18 4.62
C LEU A 434 -6.34 -12.71 5.05
N LEU A 435 -5.28 -11.98 4.66
CA LEU A 435 -5.12 -10.56 4.93
C LEU A 435 -6.27 -9.74 4.31
N ALA A 436 -6.63 -10.00 3.06
CA ALA A 436 -7.74 -9.33 2.39
C ALA A 436 -9.07 -9.60 3.09
N CYS A 437 -9.34 -10.87 3.44
CA CYS A 437 -10.55 -11.25 4.19
C CYS A 437 -10.61 -10.60 5.58
N ARG A 438 -9.50 -10.50 6.30
CA ARG A 438 -9.41 -9.72 7.56
C ARG A 438 -9.78 -8.25 7.33
N GLY A 439 -9.33 -7.66 6.23
CA GLY A 439 -9.66 -6.29 5.85
C GLY A 439 -11.14 -6.07 5.55
N PHE A 440 -11.82 -7.04 4.93
CA PHE A 440 -13.28 -6.95 4.68
C PHE A 440 -14.11 -7.16 5.95
N ALA A 441 -13.66 -8.07 6.82
CA ALA A 441 -14.36 -8.45 8.03
C ALA A 441 -13.98 -7.59 9.25
N ILE A 442 -13.17 -6.54 9.09
CA ILE A 442 -12.55 -5.84 10.23
C ILE A 442 -13.58 -5.31 11.24
N ASP A 443 -14.70 -4.75 10.76
CA ASP A 443 -15.77 -4.24 11.62
C ASP A 443 -16.47 -5.36 12.40
N GLU A 444 -16.55 -6.57 11.83
CA GLU A 444 -17.13 -7.75 12.46
C GLU A 444 -16.16 -8.46 13.41
N LEU A 445 -14.86 -8.28 13.20
CA LEU A 445 -13.81 -8.83 14.06
C LEU A 445 -13.61 -8.00 15.33
N ARG A 446 -13.99 -6.71 15.32
CA ARG A 446 -13.77 -5.79 16.45
C ARG A 446 -14.30 -6.38 17.75
N ASP A 447 -13.39 -6.62 18.67
CA ASP A 447 -13.70 -7.04 20.03
C ASP A 447 -13.24 -5.94 21.02
N PRO A 448 -14.05 -5.59 22.04
CA PRO A 448 -13.69 -4.59 23.04
C PRO A 448 -12.34 -4.85 23.73
N SER A 449 -11.90 -6.12 23.82
CA SER A 449 -10.62 -6.51 24.43
C SER A 449 -9.37 -6.03 23.70
N TRP A 450 -9.49 -5.57 22.44
CA TRP A 450 -8.36 -5.07 21.64
C TRP A 450 -8.68 -3.85 20.77
N ALA A 451 -9.91 -3.68 20.29
CA ALA A 451 -10.26 -2.73 19.22
C ALA A 451 -10.05 -1.25 19.58
N LYS A 452 -10.09 -0.89 20.87
CA LYS A 452 -9.78 0.47 21.36
C LYS A 452 -8.51 0.49 22.19
N ARG A 453 -7.59 -0.45 21.98
CA ARG A 453 -6.33 -0.52 22.75
C ARG A 453 -5.13 -0.25 21.87
N PHE A 454 -4.10 0.32 22.45
CA PHE A 454 -2.81 0.51 21.79
C PHE A 454 -1.66 0.05 22.69
N ALA A 455 -0.57 -0.38 22.07
CA ALA A 455 0.69 -0.65 22.74
C ALA A 455 1.82 0.14 22.10
N THR A 456 2.87 0.32 22.88
CA THR A 456 4.13 0.92 22.41
C THR A 456 5.27 -0.06 22.60
N ALA A 457 6.33 0.06 21.82
CA ALA A 457 7.50 -0.80 21.95
C ALA A 457 8.82 -0.03 21.81
N GLU A 458 9.81 -0.48 22.59
CA GLU A 458 11.20 -0.02 22.57
C GLU A 458 11.33 1.48 22.90
N TRP A 459 11.81 2.31 22.01
CA TRP A 459 12.03 3.75 22.28
C TRP A 459 10.76 4.58 22.14
N GLU A 460 9.71 4.01 21.55
CA GLU A 460 8.48 4.75 21.28
C GLU A 460 7.66 4.92 22.56
N THR A 461 7.52 6.17 23.00
CA THR A 461 6.72 6.55 24.18
C THR A 461 5.96 7.85 23.98
N VAL A 462 6.14 8.49 22.83
CA VAL A 462 5.85 9.90 22.60
C VAL A 462 4.37 10.10 22.21
N ASN A 463 3.80 9.13 21.49
CA ASN A 463 2.42 9.18 21.00
C ASN A 463 1.33 8.80 22.03
N GLN A 464 1.69 8.40 23.26
CA GLN A 464 0.73 7.82 24.21
C GLN A 464 -0.42 8.79 24.57
N ASP A 465 -0.12 10.05 24.85
CA ASP A 465 -1.12 11.02 25.29
C ASP A 465 -2.05 11.46 24.15
N LEU A 466 -1.52 11.53 22.93
CA LEU A 466 -2.33 11.72 21.73
C LEU A 466 -3.36 10.59 21.59
N LEU A 467 -2.92 9.33 21.69
CA LEU A 467 -3.77 8.14 21.54
C LEU A 467 -4.82 8.01 22.65
N ARG A 468 -4.45 8.29 23.91
CA ARG A 468 -5.39 8.28 25.03
C ARG A 468 -6.51 9.29 24.87
N ARG A 469 -6.22 10.50 24.41
CA ARG A 469 -7.25 11.52 24.12
C ARG A 469 -8.15 11.14 22.94
N ALA A 470 -7.57 10.43 21.98
CA ALA A 470 -8.30 9.80 20.90
C ALA A 470 -9.21 8.64 21.38
N GLY A 471 -9.26 8.36 22.69
CA GLY A 471 -10.15 7.36 23.27
C GLY A 471 -9.60 5.94 23.24
N PHE A 472 -8.30 5.77 22.97
CA PHE A 472 -7.64 4.48 23.09
C PHE A 472 -7.13 4.23 24.51
N GLU A 473 -7.27 3.00 24.97
CA GLU A 473 -6.70 2.51 26.22
C GLU A 473 -5.28 2.00 25.99
N PHE A 474 -4.37 2.37 26.88
CA PHE A 474 -3.00 1.89 26.84
C PHE A 474 -2.91 0.46 27.39
N ALA A 475 -2.57 -0.50 26.53
CA ALA A 475 -2.40 -1.90 26.91
C ALA A 475 -1.06 -2.18 27.59
N GLY A 476 -0.01 -1.44 27.23
CA GLY A 476 1.32 -1.60 27.82
C GLY A 476 2.46 -1.13 26.91
N HIS A 477 3.66 -1.09 27.50
CA HIS A 477 4.91 -0.87 26.79
C HIS A 477 5.70 -2.18 26.74
N HIS A 478 6.32 -2.46 25.59
CA HIS A 478 7.21 -3.59 25.41
C HIS A 478 8.67 -3.11 25.39
N ASP A 479 9.43 -3.39 26.45
CA ASP A 479 10.79 -2.86 26.65
C ASP A 479 11.86 -3.42 25.70
N GLY A 480 11.53 -4.37 24.82
CA GLY A 480 12.52 -4.98 23.92
C GLY A 480 13.47 -5.96 24.60
N GLY A 481 13.08 -6.59 25.71
CA GLY A 481 13.91 -7.63 26.35
C GLY A 481 14.01 -8.93 25.52
N ALA A 482 12.92 -9.27 24.82
CA ALA A 482 12.77 -10.46 23.98
C ALA A 482 11.58 -10.27 23.02
N PRO A 483 11.49 -11.01 21.90
CA PRO A 483 10.33 -10.93 20.99
C PRO A 483 9.00 -11.14 21.69
N LEU A 484 7.95 -10.51 21.16
CA LEU A 484 6.57 -10.66 21.63
C LEU A 484 6.18 -12.14 21.67
N ALA A 485 5.77 -12.60 22.84
CA ALA A 485 5.23 -13.93 23.07
C ALA A 485 3.70 -13.90 23.17
N ALA A 486 3.09 -15.08 22.99
CA ALA A 486 1.66 -15.27 23.23
C ALA A 486 1.26 -14.78 24.65
N GLY A 487 0.14 -14.06 24.73
CA GLY A 487 -0.35 -13.48 25.98
C GLY A 487 0.24 -12.12 26.36
N SER A 488 1.22 -11.60 25.61
CA SER A 488 1.67 -10.21 25.79
C SER A 488 0.51 -9.23 25.56
N PRO A 489 0.34 -8.17 26.37
CA PRO A 489 -0.69 -7.16 26.13
C PRO A 489 -0.59 -6.52 24.73
N ALA A 490 0.61 -6.45 24.16
CA ALA A 490 0.84 -5.89 22.83
C ALA A 490 0.37 -6.80 21.67
N THR A 491 -0.05 -8.04 21.92
CA THR A 491 -0.66 -8.90 20.88
C THR A 491 -2.17 -8.68 20.75
N SER A 492 -2.79 -7.93 21.66
CA SER A 492 -4.24 -7.68 21.70
C SER A 492 -4.54 -6.18 21.68
N VAL A 493 -4.11 -5.51 20.61
CA VAL A 493 -4.27 -4.06 20.40
C VAL A 493 -4.69 -3.78 18.96
N ALA A 494 -5.35 -2.64 18.73
CA ALA A 494 -5.66 -2.14 17.39
C ALA A 494 -4.50 -1.34 16.79
N LEU A 495 -3.58 -0.83 17.62
CA LEU A 495 -2.39 -0.10 17.21
C LEU A 495 -1.16 -0.55 18.00
N LEU A 496 -0.08 -0.89 17.30
CA LEU A 496 1.25 -1.06 17.87
C LEU A 496 2.18 0.00 17.27
N SER A 497 2.62 0.95 18.09
CA SER A 497 3.60 1.97 17.69
C SER A 497 4.99 1.58 18.18
N HIS A 498 5.95 1.53 17.28
CA HIS A 498 7.28 0.95 17.51
C HIS A 498 8.38 1.94 17.11
N GLY A 499 9.47 1.97 17.89
CA GLY A 499 10.69 2.67 17.50
C GLY A 499 11.95 2.03 18.06
N SER A 500 12.86 1.59 17.20
CA SER A 500 14.11 0.93 17.58
C SER A 500 15.08 0.92 16.40
N HIS A 501 16.35 0.59 16.65
CA HIS A 501 17.16 -0.05 15.62
C HIS A 501 16.43 -1.30 15.15
N ALA A 502 16.21 -1.39 13.84
CA ALA A 502 15.45 -2.46 13.23
C ALA A 502 15.98 -2.72 11.81
N MET A 503 15.48 -3.77 11.19
CA MET A 503 15.77 -4.11 9.80
C MET A 503 14.63 -4.94 9.21
N TRP A 504 14.74 -5.30 7.94
CA TRP A 504 13.70 -6.00 7.19
C TRP A 504 13.28 -7.35 7.79
N THR A 505 14.16 -8.01 8.56
CA THR A 505 13.84 -9.29 9.23
C THR A 505 13.42 -9.15 10.70
N VAL A 506 13.65 -8.00 11.33
CA VAL A 506 13.35 -7.81 12.77
C VAL A 506 12.92 -6.37 13.06
N MET A 507 11.83 -6.23 13.81
CA MET A 507 11.32 -4.96 14.33
C MET A 507 11.93 -4.75 15.72
N GLY A 508 13.22 -4.38 15.74
CA GLY A 508 14.02 -4.35 16.97
C GLY A 508 14.05 -5.72 17.64
N LYS A 509 13.88 -5.73 18.97
CA LYS A 509 13.68 -6.98 19.72
C LYS A 509 12.19 -7.26 19.96
N THR A 510 11.29 -6.49 19.34
CA THR A 510 9.84 -6.63 19.51
C THR A 510 9.28 -7.79 18.69
N TYR A 511 9.69 -7.93 17.43
CA TYR A 511 9.11 -8.92 16.53
C TYR A 511 10.08 -9.38 15.46
N THR A 512 10.02 -10.65 15.06
CA THR A 512 10.95 -11.26 14.10
C THR A 512 10.18 -11.94 12.96
N TRP A 513 10.84 -12.08 11.81
CA TRP A 513 10.28 -12.70 10.60
C TRP A 513 9.88 -14.18 10.77
N ASP A 514 10.40 -14.87 11.79
CA ASP A 514 10.11 -16.27 12.11
C ASP A 514 9.13 -16.43 13.28
N SER A 515 8.56 -15.33 13.78
CA SER A 515 7.59 -15.35 14.87
C SER A 515 6.35 -16.18 14.54
N THR A 516 5.86 -16.93 15.52
CA THR A 516 4.57 -17.64 15.46
C THR A 516 3.50 -16.98 16.33
N THR A 517 3.84 -15.86 16.99
CA THR A 517 2.93 -15.13 17.87
C THR A 517 1.82 -14.49 17.05
N LEU A 518 0.58 -14.93 17.29
CA LEU A 518 -0.61 -14.35 16.68
C LEU A 518 -0.94 -13.00 17.29
N LEU A 519 -1.48 -12.11 16.46
CA LEU A 519 -1.90 -10.77 16.80
C LEU A 519 -3.40 -10.62 16.57
N ALA A 520 -4.07 -9.83 17.40
CA ALA A 520 -5.34 -9.23 17.01
C ALA A 520 -5.15 -8.37 15.75
N PRO A 521 -6.19 -8.17 14.91
CA PRO A 521 -6.12 -7.26 13.78
C PRO A 521 -5.66 -5.87 14.21
N CYS A 522 -4.47 -5.47 13.77
CA CYS A 522 -3.84 -4.23 14.20
C CYS A 522 -3.17 -3.46 13.06
N PHE A 523 -3.09 -2.15 13.22
CA PHE A 523 -2.14 -1.31 12.52
C PHE A 523 -0.81 -1.32 13.26
N VAL A 524 0.27 -1.58 12.54
CA VAL A 524 1.63 -1.45 13.06
C VAL A 524 2.29 -0.23 12.43
N GLU A 525 2.76 0.69 13.26
CA GLU A 525 3.47 1.89 12.86
C GLU A 525 4.90 1.79 13.42
N SER A 526 5.92 2.00 12.59
CA SER A 526 7.31 1.79 12.96
C SER A 526 8.24 2.90 12.47
N SER A 527 8.99 3.51 13.41
CA SER A 527 10.16 4.36 13.10
C SER A 527 11.46 3.58 12.86
N GLY A 528 11.40 2.25 12.86
CA GLY A 528 12.55 1.40 12.66
C GLY A 528 13.17 1.52 11.26
N CYS A 529 14.50 1.37 11.19
CA CYS A 529 15.22 1.35 9.93
C CYS A 529 14.81 0.15 9.07
N SER A 530 14.53 0.39 7.79
CA SER A 530 14.35 -0.64 6.76
C SER A 530 13.35 -1.76 7.12
N THR A 531 12.44 -1.55 8.07
CA THR A 531 11.46 -2.57 8.49
C THR A 531 10.51 -2.93 7.36
N ALA A 532 10.28 -2.00 6.43
CA ALA A 532 9.46 -2.17 5.26
C ALA A 532 10.28 -2.56 4.01
N ALA A 533 11.59 -2.86 4.10
CA ALA A 533 12.34 -3.21 2.90
C ALA A 533 11.91 -4.58 2.36
N LEU A 534 11.70 -4.68 1.05
CA LEU A 534 11.27 -5.91 0.37
C LEU A 534 12.35 -6.48 -0.58
N ASP A 535 13.45 -5.74 -0.74
CA ASP A 535 14.43 -5.94 -1.80
C ASP A 535 15.84 -6.27 -1.31
N ILE A 536 16.08 -6.21 0.01
CA ILE A 536 17.41 -6.41 0.61
C ILE A 536 17.73 -7.89 0.85
N ASP A 537 16.78 -8.69 1.32
CA ASP A 537 17.05 -10.11 1.63
C ASP A 537 17.01 -10.97 0.36
N GLN A 538 18.08 -11.72 0.09
CA GLN A 538 18.11 -12.71 -0.99
C GLN A 538 17.12 -13.86 -0.76
N LYS A 539 16.80 -14.16 0.51
CA LYS A 539 15.76 -15.14 0.89
C LYS A 539 14.37 -14.53 1.03
N ARG A 540 14.26 -13.21 0.78
CA ARG A 540 13.04 -12.39 0.89
C ARG A 540 12.21 -12.63 2.14
N ARG A 541 12.90 -12.77 3.27
CA ARG A 541 12.24 -12.73 4.57
C ARG A 541 11.86 -11.29 4.87
N SER A 542 10.64 -11.08 5.32
CA SER A 542 10.14 -9.77 5.73
C SER A 542 9.37 -9.89 7.04
N VAL A 543 9.72 -9.04 7.99
CA VAL A 543 9.01 -8.94 9.27
C VAL A 543 7.57 -8.46 9.05
N VAL A 544 7.32 -7.64 8.03
CA VAL A 544 5.98 -7.12 7.70
C VAL A 544 5.09 -8.23 7.17
N THR A 545 5.56 -9.04 6.21
CA THR A 545 4.72 -10.13 5.70
C THR A 545 4.44 -11.18 6.77
N ARG A 546 5.37 -11.40 7.70
CA ARG A 546 5.12 -12.22 8.89
C ARG A 546 4.09 -11.60 9.84
N LEU A 547 4.15 -10.29 10.09
CA LEU A 547 3.13 -9.57 10.88
C LEU A 547 1.75 -9.74 10.25
N PHE A 548 1.63 -9.59 8.94
CA PHE A 548 0.36 -9.76 8.21
C PHE A 548 -0.18 -11.18 8.29
N ARG A 549 0.68 -12.19 8.11
CA ARG A 549 0.30 -13.58 8.32
C ARG A 549 -0.29 -13.77 9.72
N ASN A 550 0.40 -13.27 10.74
CA ASN A 550 0.06 -13.51 12.13
C ASN A 550 -1.09 -12.65 12.68
N GLY A 551 -1.54 -11.62 11.97
CA GLY A 551 -2.77 -10.90 12.34
C GLY A 551 -2.83 -9.43 11.97
N ALA A 552 -1.69 -8.76 11.81
CA ALA A 552 -1.67 -7.35 11.42
C ALA A 552 -2.40 -7.15 10.08
N VAL A 553 -3.04 -5.99 9.92
CA VAL A 553 -3.84 -5.68 8.72
C VAL A 553 -3.34 -4.45 7.98
N ALA A 554 -2.48 -3.66 8.62
CA ALA A 554 -1.84 -2.49 8.05
C ALA A 554 -0.44 -2.29 8.65
N PHE A 555 0.48 -1.75 7.85
CA PHE A 555 1.82 -1.39 8.29
C PHE A 555 2.25 -0.05 7.67
N ALA A 556 2.90 0.79 8.47
CA ALA A 556 3.58 2.01 7.99
C ALA A 556 4.99 2.08 8.58
N GLY A 557 5.99 2.37 7.74
CA GLY A 557 7.38 2.47 8.17
C GLY A 557 8.30 2.80 7.00
N ASN A 558 9.56 2.34 7.04
CA ASN A 558 10.57 2.72 6.05
C ASN A 558 11.10 1.51 5.26
N ALA A 559 11.17 1.64 3.94
CA ALA A 559 11.85 0.72 3.03
C ALA A 559 13.38 0.86 3.06
N ARG A 560 13.87 1.96 3.64
CA ARG A 560 15.29 2.29 3.85
C ARG A 560 15.51 2.76 5.29
N ARG A 561 16.74 3.17 5.66
CA ARG A 561 17.02 3.59 7.05
C ARG A 561 16.12 4.77 7.45
N GLY A 562 15.55 4.70 8.66
CA GLY A 562 14.77 5.80 9.19
C GLY A 562 15.68 6.96 9.58
N THR A 563 15.32 8.18 9.20
CA THR A 563 16.01 9.41 9.65
C THR A 563 15.11 10.17 10.60
N ALA A 564 15.61 11.21 11.31
CA ALA A 564 14.77 12.03 12.18
C ALA A 564 13.56 12.63 11.43
N GLN A 565 13.74 12.95 10.15
CA GLN A 565 12.74 13.52 9.26
C GLN A 565 11.51 12.63 9.09
N GLN A 566 11.60 11.33 9.41
CA GLN A 566 10.47 10.40 9.33
C GLN A 566 9.29 10.79 10.22
N GLU A 567 9.54 11.54 11.30
CA GLU A 567 8.49 11.93 12.26
C GLU A 567 7.36 12.71 11.60
N LEU A 568 7.63 13.46 10.52
CA LEU A 568 6.58 14.19 9.81
C LEU A 568 5.62 13.21 9.13
N PHE A 569 6.16 12.23 8.39
CA PHE A 569 5.37 11.18 7.77
C PHE A 569 4.59 10.35 8.81
N ARG A 570 5.25 9.93 9.89
CA ARG A 570 4.65 9.12 10.96
C ARG A 570 3.49 9.83 11.64
N SER A 571 3.73 11.06 12.10
CA SER A 571 2.71 11.86 12.80
C SER A 571 1.54 12.22 11.90
N GLU A 572 1.77 12.54 10.62
CA GLU A 572 0.69 12.82 9.67
C GLU A 572 -0.12 11.56 9.30
N THR A 573 0.55 10.40 9.18
CA THR A 573 -0.14 9.11 9.00
C THR A 573 -1.05 8.81 10.18
N LEU A 574 -0.54 9.01 11.41
CA LEU A 574 -1.32 8.80 12.62
C LEU A 574 -2.47 9.80 12.75
N ASN A 575 -2.26 11.07 12.40
CA ASN A 575 -3.31 12.09 12.35
C ASN A 575 -4.42 11.69 11.37
N GLY A 576 -4.06 11.23 10.16
CA GLY A 576 -5.03 10.77 9.16
C GLY A 576 -5.84 9.57 9.67
N TRP A 577 -5.18 8.58 10.26
CA TRP A 577 -5.84 7.41 10.84
C TRP A 577 -6.77 7.79 12.00
N LEU A 578 -6.31 8.65 12.93
CA LEU A 578 -7.14 9.14 14.04
C LEU A 578 -8.34 9.97 13.58
N ALA A 579 -8.24 10.64 12.43
CA ALA A 579 -9.35 11.33 11.77
C ALA A 579 -10.32 10.39 11.02
N GLY A 580 -10.15 9.07 11.17
CA GLY A 580 -11.04 8.06 10.59
C GLY A 580 -10.85 7.81 9.10
N ARG A 581 -9.75 8.29 8.51
CA ARG A 581 -9.42 8.03 7.11
C ARG A 581 -9.05 6.57 6.89
N THR A 582 -9.18 6.11 5.64
CA THR A 582 -8.61 4.80 5.27
C THR A 582 -7.08 4.82 5.35
N LEU A 583 -6.47 3.64 5.36
CA LEU A 583 -5.01 3.48 5.33
C LEU A 583 -4.37 4.27 4.18
N GLY A 584 -4.91 4.13 2.96
CA GLY A 584 -4.38 4.81 1.78
C GLY A 584 -4.61 6.32 1.81
N GLU A 585 -5.71 6.79 2.36
CA GLU A 585 -6.00 8.24 2.50
C GLU A 585 -5.07 8.89 3.53
N ALA A 586 -4.80 8.21 4.64
CA ALA A 586 -3.84 8.65 5.65
C ALA A 586 -2.41 8.69 5.08
N HIS A 587 -2.01 7.64 4.35
CA HIS A 587 -0.71 7.57 3.69
C HIS A 587 -0.52 8.66 2.63
N ARG A 588 -1.50 8.84 1.73
CA ARG A 588 -1.46 9.89 0.70
C ARG A 588 -1.29 11.27 1.32
N ASP A 589 -2.08 11.60 2.35
CA ASP A 589 -1.98 12.88 3.02
C ASP A 589 -0.61 13.09 3.67
N ALA A 590 -0.10 12.06 4.36
CA ALA A 590 1.23 12.13 4.98
C ALA A 590 2.35 12.33 3.95
N ILE A 591 2.29 11.63 2.82
CA ILE A 591 3.25 11.77 1.72
C ILE A 591 3.14 13.14 1.06
N ASN A 592 1.94 13.61 0.72
CA ASN A 592 1.76 14.93 0.10
C ASN A 592 2.21 16.06 1.04
N LYS A 593 1.95 15.96 2.34
CA LYS A 593 2.46 16.93 3.33
C LYS A 593 3.97 16.88 3.52
N THR A 594 4.57 15.68 3.43
CA THR A 594 6.03 15.52 3.43
C THR A 594 6.64 16.11 2.16
N LEU A 595 6.01 15.91 1.00
CA LEU A 595 6.41 16.53 -0.26
C LEU A 595 6.35 18.06 -0.19
N VAL A 596 5.32 18.64 0.44
CA VAL A 596 5.28 20.10 0.67
C VAL A 596 6.50 20.57 1.47
N ALA A 597 6.96 19.81 2.46
CA ALA A 597 8.20 20.13 3.19
C ALA A 597 9.45 20.03 2.31
N VAL A 598 9.53 19.03 1.42
CA VAL A 598 10.60 18.90 0.41
C VAL A 598 10.63 20.11 -0.52
N LEU A 599 9.48 20.49 -1.07
CA LEU A 599 9.35 21.63 -1.99
C LEU A 599 9.66 22.96 -1.29
N GLU A 600 9.20 23.14 -0.07
CA GLU A 600 9.48 24.34 0.74
C GLU A 600 10.98 24.53 1.01
N ARG A 601 11.73 23.45 1.20
CA ARG A 601 13.18 23.48 1.42
C ARG A 601 14.01 23.47 0.15
N GLY A 602 13.39 23.27 -1.02
CA GLY A 602 14.11 23.14 -2.29
C GLY A 602 14.89 21.83 -2.40
N GLU A 603 14.45 20.78 -1.71
CA GLU A 603 15.13 19.48 -1.62
C GLU A 603 14.72 18.50 -2.74
N THR A 604 14.19 18.98 -3.87
CA THR A 604 13.62 18.10 -4.93
C THR A 604 14.62 17.16 -5.58
N ASN A 605 15.88 17.58 -5.70
CA ASN A 605 16.97 16.80 -6.32
C ASN A 605 17.89 16.13 -5.28
N SER A 606 17.95 16.69 -4.08
CA SER A 606 18.75 16.17 -2.97
C SER A 606 18.24 16.74 -1.65
N GLY A 607 18.51 16.06 -0.53
CA GLY A 607 18.07 16.43 0.80
C GLY A 607 17.50 15.24 1.59
N VAL A 608 17.56 15.37 2.91
CA VAL A 608 17.13 14.32 3.84
C VAL A 608 15.61 14.17 3.85
N GLN A 609 14.84 15.26 3.64
CA GLN A 609 13.39 15.15 3.51
C GLN A 609 13.00 14.39 2.24
N ARG A 610 13.71 14.61 1.13
CA ARG A 610 13.49 13.85 -0.11
C ARG A 610 13.83 12.38 0.06
N TYR A 611 14.96 12.09 0.71
CA TYR A 611 15.33 10.73 1.07
C TYR A 611 14.19 10.07 1.86
N GLN A 612 13.70 10.75 2.89
CA GLN A 612 12.64 10.23 3.75
C GLN A 612 11.29 10.07 3.03
N LEU A 613 10.92 11.01 2.17
CA LEU A 613 9.71 10.95 1.34
C LEU A 613 9.65 9.64 0.55
N HIS A 614 10.78 9.26 -0.06
CA HIS A 614 10.86 8.05 -0.87
C HIS A 614 11.11 6.78 -0.06
N ALA A 615 11.76 6.88 1.10
CA ALA A 615 11.94 5.77 2.03
C ALA A 615 10.63 5.35 2.71
N ALA A 616 9.67 6.26 2.87
CA ALA A 616 8.38 5.98 3.49
C ALA A 616 7.57 4.95 2.68
N ALA A 617 7.03 3.96 3.38
CA ALA A 617 6.26 2.86 2.79
C ALA A 617 5.01 2.56 3.65
N CYS A 618 3.93 2.21 2.96
CA CYS A 618 2.70 1.75 3.58
C CYS A 618 2.22 0.46 2.91
N TYR A 619 1.95 -0.54 3.75
CA TYR A 619 1.53 -1.87 3.30
C TYR A 619 0.19 -2.28 3.89
N GLY A 620 -0.60 -3.00 3.09
CA GLY A 620 -1.95 -3.47 3.44
C GLY A 620 -2.97 -3.07 2.37
N ASP A 621 -4.25 -3.16 2.73
CA ASP A 621 -5.36 -2.71 1.88
C ASP A 621 -5.58 -1.19 2.05
N PRO A 622 -5.35 -0.36 1.03
CA PRO A 622 -5.51 1.09 1.13
C PRO A 622 -6.96 1.54 1.36
N GLY A 623 -7.95 0.69 1.08
CA GLY A 623 -9.36 0.92 1.38
C GLY A 623 -9.75 0.56 2.82
N LEU A 624 -8.83 0.04 3.62
CA LEU A 624 -9.08 -0.36 5.00
C LEU A 624 -9.28 0.86 5.91
N ALA A 625 -10.45 0.95 6.53
CA ALA A 625 -10.71 1.86 7.64
C ALA A 625 -10.72 1.07 8.95
N LEU A 626 -9.72 1.31 9.81
CA LEU A 626 -9.61 0.59 11.09
C LEU A 626 -10.50 1.16 12.19
N GLY A 627 -11.20 2.27 11.92
CA GLY A 627 -11.98 3.02 12.91
C GLY A 627 -11.05 3.88 13.73
N GLY A 628 -10.96 5.16 13.36
CA GLY A 628 -10.23 6.17 14.11
C GLY A 628 -10.94 6.51 15.43
N ALA A 629 -10.31 7.38 16.19
CA ALA A 629 -10.86 7.97 17.40
C ALA A 629 -12.21 8.68 17.17
N ASP A 630 -12.99 8.85 18.24
CA ASP A 630 -14.13 9.79 18.29
C ASP A 630 -13.65 11.26 18.34
N ALA A 631 -12.45 11.57 17.81
CA ALA A 631 -11.89 12.91 17.85
C ALA A 631 -12.65 13.82 16.88
N SER A 632 -13.46 14.75 17.40
CA SER A 632 -14.20 15.68 16.54
C SER A 632 -13.26 16.61 15.79
N ASP A 633 -13.52 16.89 14.50
CA ASP A 633 -12.81 17.88 13.67
C ASP A 633 -12.64 19.26 14.33
N ARG A 634 -13.51 19.59 15.29
CA ARG A 634 -13.46 20.86 16.02
C ARG A 634 -12.28 20.95 17.00
N GLU A 635 -11.66 19.83 17.37
CA GLU A 635 -10.52 19.78 18.29
C GLU A 635 -9.16 19.85 17.59
N ALA A 636 -9.11 19.43 16.32
CA ALA A 636 -7.90 19.42 15.51
C ALA A 636 -7.55 20.79 14.92
N ALA A 637 -6.27 20.96 14.60
CA ALA A 637 -5.82 22.03 13.72
C ALA A 637 -6.49 21.87 12.35
N ARG A 638 -6.98 22.98 11.78
CA ARG A 638 -7.77 22.96 10.53
C ARG A 638 -7.67 24.28 9.80
N VAL A 639 -8.09 24.27 8.53
CA VAL A 639 -8.28 25.49 7.75
C VAL A 639 -9.74 25.69 7.39
N THR A 640 -10.21 26.93 7.49
CA THR A 640 -11.51 27.36 6.97
C THR A 640 -11.29 28.49 5.98
N ALA A 641 -12.04 28.52 4.89
CA ALA A 641 -11.95 29.58 3.89
C ALA A 641 -13.31 30.24 3.64
N SER A 642 -13.30 31.56 3.44
CA SER A 642 -14.45 32.37 3.02
C SER A 642 -13.99 33.34 1.95
N GLY A 643 -14.36 33.07 0.69
CA GLY A 643 -13.86 33.82 -0.47
C GLY A 643 -12.36 33.62 -0.64
N LEU A 644 -11.60 34.72 -0.70
CA LEU A 644 -10.13 34.71 -0.79
C LEU A 644 -9.43 34.74 0.57
N ARG A 645 -10.18 34.71 1.68
CA ARG A 645 -9.60 34.68 3.02
C ARG A 645 -9.60 33.26 3.54
N ALA A 646 -8.43 32.74 3.84
CA ALA A 646 -8.25 31.49 4.58
C ALA A 646 -7.88 31.80 6.04
N THR A 647 -8.29 30.95 6.96
CA THR A 647 -7.93 31.04 8.38
C THR A 647 -7.52 29.66 8.84
N VAL A 648 -6.27 29.54 9.26
CA VAL A 648 -5.77 28.37 9.97
C VAL A 648 -6.13 28.53 11.45
N HIS A 649 -6.81 27.54 11.99
CA HIS A 649 -7.15 27.45 13.41
C HIS A 649 -6.20 26.43 14.03
N GLY A 650 -5.59 26.81 15.15
CA GLY A 650 -4.88 25.86 15.98
C GLY A 650 -5.81 24.84 16.62
N PRO A 651 -5.23 23.74 17.12
CA PRO A 651 -5.98 22.75 17.88
C PRO A 651 -6.50 23.39 19.16
N LYS A 652 -7.57 22.83 19.73
CA LYS A 652 -8.11 23.32 21.01
C LYS A 652 -7.15 23.12 22.18
N ARG A 653 -6.30 22.10 22.09
CA ARG A 653 -5.39 21.71 23.16
C ARG A 653 -4.12 21.10 22.58
N TYR A 654 -3.00 21.51 23.14
CA TYR A 654 -1.69 20.89 22.95
C TYR A 654 -1.39 20.00 24.15
N ASP A 655 -0.84 18.82 23.92
CA ASP A 655 -0.27 18.02 25.01
C ASP A 655 1.23 17.99 24.93
N ARG A 656 1.85 18.00 26.10
CA ARG A 656 3.28 17.90 26.28
C ARG A 656 3.61 16.48 26.68
N SER A 657 4.39 15.80 25.85
CA SER A 657 5.00 14.51 26.17
C SER A 657 6.41 14.73 26.70
N GLU A 658 6.79 13.91 27.68
CA GLU A 658 8.13 13.92 28.25
C GLU A 658 8.74 12.53 28.08
N TYR A 659 9.96 12.47 27.56
CA TYR A 659 10.63 11.23 27.25
C TYR A 659 12.14 11.32 27.55
N PRO A 660 12.79 10.22 27.94
CA PRO A 660 14.24 10.18 28.02
C PRO A 660 14.82 10.20 26.60
N PRO A 661 15.89 10.97 26.32
CA PRO A 661 16.61 10.81 25.06
C PRO A 661 17.19 9.40 24.97
N ASN A 662 17.37 8.90 23.74
CA ASN A 662 18.00 7.61 23.54
C ASN A 662 19.41 7.61 24.17
N PRO A 663 19.73 6.68 25.09
CA PRO A 663 21.03 6.62 25.76
C PRO A 663 22.22 6.58 24.78
N GLU A 664 22.03 5.97 23.61
CA GLU A 664 23.06 5.81 22.59
C GLU A 664 23.47 7.13 21.93
N TRP A 665 22.59 8.13 21.95
CA TRP A 665 22.88 9.44 21.37
C TRP A 665 23.89 10.24 22.20
N GLY A 666 24.04 9.92 23.49
CA GLY A 666 24.88 10.68 24.40
C GLY A 666 24.40 12.13 24.58
N CYS A 667 23.08 12.35 24.51
CA CYS A 667 22.45 13.63 24.82
C CYS A 667 22.71 13.99 26.30
N ALA A 668 23.10 15.24 26.56
CA ALA A 668 23.38 15.70 27.92
C ALA A 668 22.10 15.94 28.74
N ALA A 669 20.96 16.18 28.08
CA ALA A 669 19.68 16.32 28.72
C ALA A 669 19.24 14.98 29.32
N LYS A 670 18.71 14.98 30.53
CA LYS A 670 18.17 13.75 31.16
C LYS A 670 16.77 13.40 30.65
N ARG A 671 16.06 14.42 30.18
CA ARG A 671 14.67 14.37 29.70
C ARG A 671 14.53 15.39 28.58
N LEU A 672 13.74 15.04 27.59
CA LEU A 672 13.32 15.93 26.52
C LEU A 672 11.81 16.05 26.55
N PHE A 673 11.34 17.16 26.01
CA PHE A 673 9.93 17.47 25.88
C PHE A 673 9.60 17.66 24.43
N THR A 674 8.45 17.17 24.04
CA THR A 674 7.83 17.45 22.75
C THR A 674 6.36 17.71 22.96
N TRP A 675 5.70 18.25 21.93
CA TRP A 675 4.28 18.58 22.00
C TRP A 675 3.54 17.90 20.85
N HIS A 676 2.29 17.55 21.08
CA HIS A 676 1.41 16.95 20.07
C HIS A 676 0.00 17.51 20.17
N ALA A 677 -0.65 17.59 19.02
CA ALA A 677 -2.07 17.86 18.94
C ALA A 677 -2.65 17.27 17.66
N PRO A 678 -3.95 16.92 17.65
CA PRO A 678 -4.60 16.40 16.45
C PRO A 678 -4.45 17.35 15.26
N GLY A 679 -4.01 16.81 14.13
CA GLY A 679 -3.83 17.54 12.88
C GLY A 679 -2.51 18.30 12.76
N LEU A 680 -1.63 18.29 13.76
CA LEU A 680 -0.27 18.84 13.63
C LEU A 680 0.74 17.74 13.32
N GLY A 681 1.59 17.96 12.31
CA GLY A 681 2.76 17.15 12.03
C GLY A 681 3.96 17.56 12.89
N VAL A 682 4.87 16.63 13.12
CA VAL A 682 6.14 16.84 13.82
C VAL A 682 7.27 16.82 12.79
N GLU A 683 7.79 17.98 12.44
CA GLU A 683 9.00 18.04 11.63
C GLU A 683 10.22 17.90 12.53
N SER A 684 10.99 16.85 12.35
CA SER A 684 12.15 16.57 13.19
C SER A 684 13.45 16.50 12.38
N ALA A 685 14.54 16.94 12.98
CA ALA A 685 15.87 16.90 12.39
C ALA A 685 16.92 16.56 13.45
N TRP A 686 17.94 15.80 13.07
CA TRP A 686 19.08 15.56 13.95
C TRP A 686 19.81 16.87 14.25
N PHE A 687 20.06 17.15 15.53
CA PHE A 687 20.76 18.34 16.01
C PHE A 687 22.09 17.93 16.68
N PRO A 688 23.21 17.91 15.93
CA PRO A 688 24.50 17.44 16.42
C PRO A 688 25.02 18.11 17.71
N PRO A 689 24.86 19.43 17.92
CA PRO A 689 25.40 20.09 19.12
C PRO A 689 24.87 19.52 20.43
N GLU A 690 23.58 19.14 20.49
CA GLU A 690 22.96 18.55 21.68
C GLU A 690 22.71 17.05 21.54
N LYS A 691 23.12 16.46 20.42
CA LYS A 691 22.97 15.03 20.08
C LYS A 691 21.56 14.51 20.35
N ARG A 692 20.58 15.18 19.77
CA ARG A 692 19.17 14.82 19.87
C ARG A 692 18.44 15.19 18.60
N ASN A 693 17.23 14.68 18.47
CA ASN A 693 16.27 15.23 17.52
C ASN A 693 15.76 16.59 18.00
N GLN A 694 15.65 17.52 17.05
CA GLN A 694 15.03 18.82 17.23
C GLN A 694 13.68 18.83 16.50
N ASP A 695 12.61 18.95 17.28
CA ASP A 695 11.24 18.90 16.80
C ASP A 695 10.68 20.30 16.60
N ALA A 696 9.92 20.46 15.53
CA ALA A 696 9.09 21.62 15.25
C ALA A 696 7.69 21.13 14.89
N LEU A 697 6.68 21.61 15.63
CA LEU A 697 5.28 21.37 15.27
C LEU A 697 4.87 22.26 14.11
N VAL A 698 4.29 21.64 13.09
CA VAL A 698 3.85 22.28 11.86
C VAL A 698 2.43 21.86 11.51
N PHE A 699 1.66 22.79 10.97
CA PHE A 699 0.41 22.51 10.30
C PHE A 699 0.59 22.73 8.81
N THR A 700 0.39 21.69 7.99
CA THR A 700 0.28 21.85 6.54
C THR A 700 -1.18 22.11 6.21
N ALA A 701 -1.51 23.38 5.93
CA ALA A 701 -2.84 23.78 5.55
C ALA A 701 -3.14 23.33 4.12
N GLU A 702 -4.34 22.77 3.90
CA GLU A 702 -4.84 22.37 2.60
C GLU A 702 -6.19 23.02 2.31
N HIS A 703 -6.31 23.75 1.21
CA HIS A 703 -7.59 24.32 0.77
C HIS A 703 -7.92 23.93 -0.67
N ARG A 704 -9.01 23.15 -0.85
CA ARG A 704 -9.54 22.78 -2.16
C ARG A 704 -10.41 23.89 -2.76
N THR A 705 -10.11 24.30 -3.99
CA THR A 705 -10.81 25.39 -4.69
C THR A 705 -10.84 25.19 -6.21
N ARG A 706 -11.78 25.80 -6.92
CA ARG A 706 -11.76 25.87 -8.40
C ARG A 706 -10.94 27.04 -8.95
N ARG A 707 -10.60 28.02 -8.11
CA ARG A 707 -9.88 29.23 -8.53
C ARG A 707 -8.41 28.91 -8.70
N ARG A 708 -7.78 29.43 -9.76
CA ARG A 708 -6.32 29.42 -9.93
C ARG A 708 -5.68 30.31 -8.87
N VAL A 709 -4.87 29.72 -8.00
CA VAL A 709 -4.18 30.43 -6.92
C VAL A 709 -2.69 30.47 -7.26
N ARG A 710 -2.14 31.68 -7.36
CA ARG A 710 -0.72 31.93 -7.65
C ARG A 710 0.12 32.21 -6.40
N GLY A 711 -0.52 32.41 -5.25
CA GLY A 711 0.16 32.82 -4.03
C GLY A 711 -0.73 32.74 -2.78
N VAL A 712 -0.09 32.70 -1.62
CA VAL A 712 -0.73 32.85 -0.31
C VAL A 712 0.05 33.92 0.47
N GLU A 713 -0.64 34.95 0.91
CA GLU A 713 -0.07 36.04 1.71
C GLU A 713 -0.58 35.95 3.15
N ALA A 714 0.30 36.09 4.14
CA ALA A 714 -0.13 36.28 5.52
C ALA A 714 -0.83 37.64 5.65
N ILE A 715 -2.00 37.67 6.29
CA ILE A 715 -2.69 38.92 6.65
C ILE A 715 -2.12 39.45 7.97
N ASP A 716 -1.84 38.52 8.89
CA ASP A 716 -1.18 38.78 10.17
C ASP A 716 0.21 38.16 10.07
N ASP A 717 1.25 38.96 9.85
CA ASP A 717 2.63 38.45 9.70
C ASP A 717 3.12 37.92 11.06
N PRO A 718 3.43 36.61 11.18
CA PRO A 718 3.97 36.09 12.43
C PRO A 718 5.44 36.50 12.60
N ASP A 719 5.70 37.49 13.46
CA ASP A 719 7.05 37.76 13.94
C ASP A 719 7.62 36.54 14.69
N GLY A 720 8.93 36.30 14.51
CA GLY A 720 9.69 35.34 15.31
C GLY A 720 9.50 33.86 14.91
N PRO A 721 9.47 32.92 15.88
CA PRO A 721 9.58 31.49 15.59
C PRO A 721 8.32 30.86 14.96
N LEU A 722 7.18 31.55 14.99
CA LEU A 722 5.90 31.09 14.41
C LEU A 722 5.76 31.40 12.91
N HIS A 723 6.88 31.59 12.21
CA HIS A 723 6.94 32.11 10.86
C HIS A 723 6.12 31.29 9.82
N PHE A 724 5.76 31.98 8.74
CA PHE A 724 5.27 31.42 7.49
C PHE A 724 6.30 31.76 6.40
N THR A 725 6.66 30.82 5.52
CA THR A 725 7.75 31.01 4.55
C THR A 725 7.37 31.86 3.33
N GLY A 726 6.10 32.22 3.17
CA GLY A 726 5.60 32.89 1.96
C GLY A 726 5.36 31.95 0.78
N LYS A 727 5.62 30.65 0.92
CA LYS A 727 5.47 29.67 -0.17
C LYS A 727 4.11 28.99 -0.15
N CYS A 728 3.59 28.71 -1.34
CA CYS A 728 2.43 27.84 -1.53
C CYS A 728 2.65 26.89 -2.69
N PHE A 729 1.97 25.75 -2.65
CA PHE A 729 2.07 24.69 -3.66
C PHE A 729 0.66 24.28 -4.09
N VAL A 730 0.52 23.81 -5.32
CA VAL A 730 -0.78 23.49 -5.92
C VAL A 730 -0.72 22.09 -6.52
N ASP A 731 -1.72 21.30 -6.18
CA ASP A 731 -2.07 19.98 -6.73
C ASP A 731 -3.33 20.17 -7.58
N GLU A 732 -3.27 19.86 -8.87
CA GLU A 732 -4.39 20.03 -9.81
C GLU A 732 -5.22 18.75 -9.92
N HIS A 733 -6.51 18.82 -9.57
CA HIS A 733 -7.39 17.65 -9.61
C HIS A 733 -8.13 17.52 -10.95
N ASP A 734 -8.37 16.28 -11.33
CA ASP A 734 -9.15 15.90 -12.52
C ASP A 734 -10.57 16.48 -12.61
N ASP A 735 -11.18 16.84 -11.48
CA ASP A 735 -12.51 17.46 -11.41
C ASP A 735 -12.48 18.99 -11.65
N GLY A 736 -11.32 19.52 -12.04
CA GLY A 736 -11.06 20.95 -12.27
C GLY A 736 -10.90 21.77 -10.98
N THR A 737 -10.93 21.13 -9.82
CA THR A 737 -10.50 21.75 -8.56
C THR A 737 -8.98 21.63 -8.40
N ARG A 738 -8.42 22.33 -7.42
CA ARG A 738 -7.01 22.27 -7.04
C ARG A 738 -6.89 22.33 -5.53
N SER A 739 -5.96 21.59 -4.94
CA SER A 739 -5.62 21.70 -3.53
C SER A 739 -4.44 22.66 -3.38
N VAL A 740 -4.62 23.71 -2.58
CA VAL A 740 -3.57 24.69 -2.29
C VAL A 740 -2.98 24.38 -0.93
N PHE A 741 -1.67 24.17 -0.89
CA PHE A 741 -0.91 23.83 0.31
C PHE A 741 0.00 24.96 0.76
N TRP A 742 0.07 25.20 2.07
CA TRP A 742 1.10 26.04 2.69
C TRP A 742 1.34 25.61 4.15
N ARG A 743 2.55 25.84 4.66
CA ARG A 743 2.94 25.38 5.99
C ARG A 743 2.94 26.52 7.01
N VAL A 744 2.47 26.23 8.22
CA VAL A 744 2.26 27.23 9.28
C VAL A 744 2.73 26.68 10.62
N ARG A 745 3.57 27.42 11.33
CA ARG A 745 3.90 27.13 12.74
C ARG A 745 2.91 27.84 13.67
N LEU A 746 2.29 27.09 14.57
CA LEU A 746 1.30 27.60 15.52
C LEU A 746 1.80 27.61 16.97
N ILE A 747 2.88 26.85 17.24
CA ILE A 747 3.53 26.77 18.54
C ILE A 747 5.05 26.63 18.35
N ASP A 748 5.81 27.25 19.25
CA ASP A 748 7.24 27.10 19.41
C ASP A 748 7.53 26.84 20.90
N PHE A 749 8.45 25.92 21.17
CA PHE A 749 8.74 25.48 22.52
C PHE A 749 10.23 25.11 22.67
N ASP A 750 10.68 25.10 23.92
CA ASP A 750 12.01 24.63 24.29
C ASP A 750 11.96 23.13 24.64
N MET A 751 12.73 22.31 23.93
CA MET A 751 12.73 20.86 24.15
C MET A 751 13.41 20.42 25.46
N ASN A 752 14.22 21.27 26.10
CA ASN A 752 14.93 20.91 27.34
C ASN A 752 14.08 21.17 28.59
N SER A 753 13.19 22.15 28.54
CA SER A 753 12.30 22.55 29.64
C SER A 753 10.82 22.24 29.39
N GLY A 754 10.45 22.06 28.12
CA GLY A 754 9.05 21.94 27.68
C GLY A 754 8.29 23.27 27.74
N GLU A 755 8.95 24.39 27.98
CA GLU A 755 8.34 25.72 28.04
C GLU A 755 7.91 26.19 26.65
N VAL A 756 6.66 26.66 26.54
CA VAL A 756 6.13 27.26 25.30
C VAL A 756 6.68 28.69 25.19
N ARG A 757 7.45 28.94 24.14
CA ARG A 757 8.06 30.26 23.85
C ARG A 757 7.08 31.17 23.11
N ALA A 758 6.27 30.59 22.22
CA ALA A 758 5.24 31.30 21.47
C ALA A 758 4.12 30.35 21.08
N GLN A 759 2.87 30.83 21.09
CA GLN A 759 1.70 30.08 20.62
C GLN A 759 0.67 31.04 20.04
N ARG A 760 -0.07 30.60 19.03
CA ARG A 760 -1.24 31.30 18.50
C ARG A 760 -2.40 30.36 18.22
N ASP A 761 -3.61 30.82 18.52
CA ASP A 761 -4.83 30.04 18.28
C ASP A 761 -5.29 30.10 16.82
N ARG A 762 -4.85 31.11 16.05
CA ARG A 762 -5.23 31.28 14.65
C ARG A 762 -4.22 32.11 13.86
N ALA A 763 -4.23 31.91 12.54
CA ALA A 763 -3.46 32.70 11.57
C ALA A 763 -4.32 32.94 10.31
N ALA A 764 -4.41 34.19 9.86
CA ALA A 764 -5.19 34.55 8.68
C ALA A 764 -4.31 34.75 7.44
N PHE A 765 -4.82 34.27 6.30
CA PHE A 765 -4.13 34.31 5.02
C PHE A 765 -5.06 34.81 3.92
N ARG A 766 -4.48 35.43 2.89
CA ARG A 766 -5.15 35.82 1.66
C ARG A 766 -4.66 34.94 0.52
N LEU A 767 -5.60 34.28 -0.15
CA LEU A 767 -5.36 33.57 -1.40
C LEU A 767 -5.25 34.59 -2.54
N ILE A 768 -4.14 34.56 -3.26
CA ILE A 768 -3.89 35.42 -4.41
C ILE A 768 -4.23 34.62 -5.66
N VAL A 769 -5.26 35.08 -6.37
CA VAL A 769 -5.74 34.43 -7.61
C VAL A 769 -5.18 35.11 -8.85
N GLU A 770 -5.19 34.37 -9.96
CA GLU A 770 -4.87 34.89 -11.31
C GLU A 770 -5.97 35.78 -11.89
#